data_AF-A0A968TKE4-F1
#
_entry.id   AF-A0A968TKE4-F1
#
_cell.length_a   1.000
_cell.length_b   1.000
_cell.length_c   1.000
_cell.angle_alpha   90.00
_cell.angle_beta   90.00
_cell.angle_gamma   90.00
#
_symmetry.space_group_name_H-M   'P 1'
#
loop_
_entity.id
_entity.type
_entity.pdbx_description
1 polymer ?
#
loop_
_entity_poly.entity_id
_entity_poly.type
_entity_poly.pdbx_seq_one_letter_code
_entity_poly.pdbx_strand_id
1 'polypeptide(L)'
;MAIQAYRTQPYTTTHENRIFDALLGRLEEVWGHSEDIVLLLGNFHCQGSEIDAAILKKDSITVIDFKDYEGIIKFSENGKWLADAVEIRGGNKPNPYIQIRDNKFALIKILEKISFPSGNQPNLGHISGLVLFHKSITFEDSQLPPNIERWFHIVDFDRAIERLSQITSRGISLANQDLDYIAKTLSIPEYKPVRAGAKAVSFSAKVVGTDSRELPISFQSVTSKVENFLESSERILIISGMIGTGLEQLIDAIASKALEKSRYYSVLAPNRRLASHYLVEADSIYTHIYSRNPKLDNEKFIYALTDNKDIRRQLYIIGDAQLISDSKFETDNLRYGSGQILTDLLSFINLKESERQIIFLGDPFQITRGKADESVLCNERLHSVTGFQVSEVVLKYISPEKENDLFVHNCLKLAERINKKIFNQMDIATDGIKIIESPSEQASKHQLIQDLFLKDSISTKFIAFSNSEVNQFNNWLRRNIFNRSGSINSGDIVHIHNSFSLQNTDDYEPPIYVSNDSFAEVIEVNENVEPLVQFLKGRETPITVPFLRIKVRLLKDLKEIEFFCFKSYLYTDKPELDKDTLLALHVSTKAKFDRDWKNSNSGNAEESDYNLELSKFLRNDPYFNAARLRFGYALTLHRAQGQQFKSVFVNMDIEQGKTSESYFRWVYTLLSIPQERIILSNIPKITPFYKVIWDSTQGRLDSVRPINLIAFDPNIEVDDGSILEFSIPDKPLKNLYLCIVDSIKSEGINVCSYKHHNYQEVYDFKDRRNRSSCSLRLHYNRKYQITKIESIRSEPIEFASVVRDLITSSNILETDFQKQVYNLLKKKLNANKILIESIEHHNFQEIYYLKLEGENLKLRINYDGDGFITRITPLGYTSIKIVEIVRLALEL
;
A
#
# COMPACT_ATOMS: atom_id res chain seq x y z
N MET A 1 24.26 34.56 2.63
CA MET A 1 24.21 33.96 3.97
C MET A 1 25.63 33.94 4.51
N ALA A 2 25.82 34.06 5.82
CA ALA A 2 27.14 34.06 6.43
C ALA A 2 27.83 32.68 6.28
N ILE A 3 27.07 31.61 6.50
CA ILE A 3 27.46 30.26 6.09
C ILE A 3 27.04 30.02 4.63
N GLN A 4 27.90 29.36 3.86
CA GLN A 4 27.53 28.68 2.63
C GLN A 4 28.05 27.24 2.67
N ALA A 5 27.21 26.25 2.37
CA ALA A 5 27.64 24.86 2.29
C ALA A 5 27.66 24.38 0.84
N TYR A 6 28.59 23.48 0.52
CA TYR A 6 28.78 22.87 -0.80
C TYR A 6 29.11 21.39 -0.60
N ARG A 7 28.49 20.46 -1.36
CA ARG A 7 28.73 19.01 -1.20
C ARG A 7 28.55 18.26 -2.52
N THR A 8 29.61 17.62 -3.03
CA THR A 8 29.59 16.95 -4.35
C THR A 8 28.56 15.82 -4.44
N GLN A 9 28.51 14.96 -3.41
CA GLN A 9 27.53 13.88 -3.30
C GLN A 9 27.31 13.52 -1.81
N PRO A 10 26.22 12.82 -1.43
CA PRO A 10 26.11 12.22 -0.10
C PRO A 10 27.31 11.31 0.18
N TYR A 11 27.78 11.28 1.43
CA TYR A 11 28.88 10.40 1.84
C TYR A 11 28.50 8.93 1.70
N THR A 12 29.49 8.05 1.52
CA THR A 12 29.23 6.61 1.37
C THR A 12 28.71 5.98 2.66
N THR A 13 28.97 6.58 3.82
CA THR A 13 28.45 6.13 5.12
C THR A 13 27.38 7.08 5.68
N THR A 14 26.41 6.51 6.40
CA THR A 14 25.35 7.28 7.05
C THR A 14 25.88 8.18 8.19
N HIS A 15 27.00 7.82 8.83
CA HIS A 15 27.56 8.61 9.93
C HIS A 15 28.25 9.88 9.42
N GLU A 16 29.05 9.81 8.34
CA GLU A 16 29.67 11.01 7.74
C GLU A 16 28.63 12.02 7.25
N ASN A 17 27.51 11.56 6.65
CA ASN A 17 26.39 12.44 6.29
C ASN A 17 25.82 13.17 7.51
N ARG A 18 25.58 12.45 8.63
CA ARG A 18 25.07 13.04 9.88
C ARG A 18 26.07 14.01 10.52
N ILE A 19 27.35 13.67 10.53
CA ILE A 19 28.42 14.53 11.07
C ILE A 19 28.50 15.82 10.27
N PHE A 20 28.42 15.77 8.94
CA PHE A 20 28.44 16.95 8.08
C PHE A 20 27.21 17.84 8.27
N ASP A 21 26.00 17.26 8.29
CA ASP A 21 24.75 18.02 8.45
C ASP A 21 24.65 18.64 9.85
N ALA A 22 25.08 17.92 10.89
CA ALA A 22 25.18 18.46 12.24
C ALA A 22 26.26 19.56 12.34
N LEU A 23 27.40 19.40 11.67
CA LEU A 23 28.48 20.40 11.67
C LEU A 23 28.01 21.69 10.99
N LEU A 24 27.25 21.57 9.89
CA LEU A 24 26.60 22.70 9.24
C LEU A 24 25.65 23.43 10.19
N GLY A 25 24.73 22.73 10.86
CA GLY A 25 23.83 23.34 11.85
C GLY A 25 24.58 24.05 12.98
N ARG A 26 25.64 23.44 13.50
CA ARG A 26 26.51 24.04 14.53
C ARG A 26 27.29 25.27 14.04
N LEU A 27 27.68 25.32 12.77
CA LEU A 27 28.27 26.50 12.15
C LEU A 27 27.23 27.62 11.96
N GLU A 28 26.01 27.27 11.56
CA GLU A 28 24.89 28.21 11.44
C GLU A 28 24.48 28.82 12.80
N GLU A 29 24.49 28.03 13.88
CA GLU A 29 24.25 28.52 15.25
C GLU A 29 25.23 29.64 15.68
N VAL A 30 26.51 29.53 15.32
CA VAL A 30 27.57 30.42 15.84
C VAL A 30 27.97 31.54 14.86
N TRP A 31 28.00 31.25 13.56
CA TRP A 31 28.41 32.21 12.53
C TRP A 31 27.27 32.64 11.60
N GLY A 32 26.05 32.09 11.71
CA GLY A 32 24.92 32.43 10.83
C GLY A 32 24.50 33.90 10.83
N HIS A 33 24.87 34.66 11.87
CA HIS A 33 24.66 36.11 11.99
C HIS A 33 25.93 36.96 11.78
N SER A 34 27.04 36.36 11.36
CA SER A 34 28.29 37.10 11.10
C SER A 34 28.25 37.85 9.77
N GLU A 35 29.05 38.91 9.64
CA GLU A 35 29.34 39.56 8.35
C GLU A 35 30.40 38.82 7.54
N ASP A 36 31.19 37.97 8.19
CA ASP A 36 32.23 37.15 7.56
C ASP A 36 31.63 35.91 6.88
N ILE A 37 32.05 35.62 5.65
CA ILE A 37 31.67 34.38 4.97
C ILE A 37 32.49 33.20 5.51
N VAL A 38 31.79 32.12 5.84
CA VAL A 38 32.35 30.81 6.16
C VAL A 38 31.84 29.80 5.15
N LEU A 39 32.74 29.14 4.42
CA LEU A 39 32.40 28.06 3.50
C LEU A 39 32.61 26.72 4.18
N LEU A 40 31.61 25.84 4.12
CA LEU A 40 31.74 24.42 4.43
C LEU A 40 31.70 23.62 3.12
N LEU A 41 32.83 23.05 2.73
CA LEU A 41 32.94 22.14 1.59
C LEU A 41 32.89 20.70 2.08
N GLY A 42 32.15 19.83 1.41
CA GLY A 42 31.93 18.44 1.82
C GLY A 42 32.09 17.44 0.69
N ASN A 43 32.62 16.26 1.03
CA ASN A 43 32.74 15.08 0.19
C ASN A 43 33.31 15.36 -1.22
N PHE A 44 34.46 16.03 -1.30
CA PHE A 44 35.03 16.51 -2.55
C PHE A 44 36.42 15.92 -2.81
N HIS A 45 36.77 15.81 -4.09
CA HIS A 45 38.00 15.12 -4.52
C HIS A 45 39.09 16.11 -4.94
N CYS A 46 40.32 15.86 -4.50
CA CYS A 46 41.50 16.68 -4.79
C CYS A 46 42.67 15.79 -5.18
N GLN A 47 43.15 15.88 -6.44
CA GLN A 47 44.34 15.16 -6.92
C GLN A 47 44.34 13.63 -6.63
N GLY A 48 43.16 12.99 -6.66
CA GLY A 48 42.99 11.56 -6.35
C GLY A 48 42.81 11.20 -4.87
N SER A 49 42.75 12.19 -3.98
CA SER A 49 42.36 12.03 -2.58
C SER A 49 40.93 12.52 -2.36
N GLU A 50 40.11 11.73 -1.67
CA GLU A 50 38.78 12.12 -1.17
C GLU A 50 38.95 12.88 0.15
N ILE A 51 38.30 14.04 0.27
CA ILE A 51 38.32 14.91 1.45
C ILE A 51 36.91 14.95 2.05
N ASP A 52 36.78 14.47 3.29
CA ASP A 52 35.49 14.43 3.99
C ASP A 52 34.90 15.84 4.09
N ALA A 53 35.61 16.80 4.68
CA ALA A 53 35.19 18.20 4.63
C ALA A 53 36.37 19.19 4.66
N ALA A 54 36.08 20.44 4.32
CA ALA A 54 36.98 21.57 4.58
C ALA A 54 36.18 22.82 4.94
N ILE A 55 36.67 23.58 5.92
CA ILE A 55 36.10 24.87 6.33
C ILE A 55 37.06 25.99 5.92
N LEU A 56 36.53 26.98 5.20
CA LEU A 56 37.26 28.17 4.77
C LEU A 56 36.63 29.40 5.44
N LYS A 57 37.47 30.18 6.12
CA LYS A 57 37.16 31.50 6.70
C LYS A 57 38.13 32.53 6.10
N LYS A 58 37.89 33.81 6.33
CA LYS A 58 38.80 34.90 5.90
C LYS A 58 40.26 34.72 6.36
N ASP A 59 40.47 34.07 7.51
CA ASP A 59 41.76 33.97 8.21
C ASP A 59 42.31 32.54 8.33
N SER A 60 41.65 31.54 7.73
CA SER A 60 42.04 30.15 7.87
C SER A 60 41.34 29.22 6.88
N ILE A 61 42.01 28.11 6.57
CA ILE A 61 41.47 26.97 5.82
C ILE A 61 41.80 25.74 6.65
N THR A 62 40.79 24.92 6.96
CA THR A 62 40.94 23.71 7.77
C THR A 62 40.37 22.52 7.02
N VAL A 63 41.21 21.50 6.77
CA VAL A 63 40.79 20.20 6.21
C VAL A 63 40.31 19.31 7.35
N ILE A 64 39.21 18.59 7.15
CA ILE A 64 38.53 17.79 8.18
C ILE A 64 38.38 16.33 7.72
N ASP A 65 38.57 15.41 8.65
CA ASP A 65 38.43 13.96 8.53
C ASP A 65 37.49 13.49 9.65
N PHE A 66 36.41 12.79 9.31
CA PHE A 66 35.33 12.42 10.22
C PHE A 66 35.55 11.03 10.81
N LYS A 67 35.34 10.86 12.12
CA LYS A 67 35.55 9.58 12.81
C LYS A 67 34.44 9.30 13.83
N ASP A 68 33.93 8.08 13.87
CA ASP A 68 32.84 7.65 14.78
C ASP A 68 33.36 6.70 15.88
N TYR A 69 34.32 7.19 16.67
CA TYR A 69 34.93 6.47 17.80
C TYR A 69 34.79 7.29 19.08
N GLU A 70 34.78 6.60 20.22
CA GLU A 70 34.71 7.17 21.58
C GLU A 70 35.84 6.60 22.45
N GLY A 71 36.10 7.20 23.62
CA GLY A 71 37.12 6.73 24.57
C GLY A 71 38.44 7.51 24.54
N ILE A 72 39.51 6.90 25.05
CA ILE A 72 40.83 7.54 25.19
C ILE A 72 41.62 7.40 23.89
N ILE A 73 41.94 8.52 23.25
CA ILE A 73 42.66 8.55 21.98
C ILE A 73 44.18 8.53 22.25
N LYS A 74 44.86 7.57 21.64
CA LYS A 74 46.33 7.47 21.61
C LYS A 74 46.85 7.87 20.23
N PHE A 75 47.54 9.00 20.18
CA PHE A 75 48.17 9.51 18.95
C PHE A 75 49.43 8.72 18.59
N SER A 76 49.66 8.53 17.29
CA SER A 76 50.96 8.11 16.75
C SER A 76 51.16 8.71 15.36
N GLU A 77 52.34 9.26 15.08
CA GLU A 77 52.63 9.87 13.77
C GLU A 77 52.73 8.80 12.67
N ASN A 78 53.56 7.77 12.92
CA ASN A 78 53.88 6.70 11.96
C ASN A 78 53.31 5.33 12.36
N GLY A 79 52.71 5.21 13.55
CA GLY A 79 52.07 4.00 14.05
C GLY A 79 50.55 4.03 13.96
N LYS A 80 49.91 2.99 14.48
CA LYS A 80 48.45 2.91 14.61
C LYS A 80 47.95 3.86 15.68
N TRP A 81 46.82 4.51 15.42
CA TRP A 81 46.04 5.19 16.45
C TRP A 81 45.12 4.20 17.15
N LEU A 82 44.84 4.44 18.43
CA LEU A 82 43.92 3.63 19.22
C LEU A 82 42.87 4.51 19.91
N ALA A 83 41.61 4.09 19.86
CA ALA A 83 40.55 4.49 20.80
C ALA A 83 40.47 3.36 21.84
N ASP A 84 41.00 3.60 23.04
CA ASP A 84 41.27 2.62 24.10
C ASP A 84 42.16 1.44 23.63
N ALA A 85 41.52 0.46 22.97
CA ALA A 85 42.11 -0.75 22.40
C ALA A 85 41.72 -1.00 20.91
N VAL A 86 40.84 -0.18 20.33
CA VAL A 86 40.36 -0.30 18.94
C VAL A 86 41.21 0.54 18.00
N GLU A 87 41.66 -0.04 16.89
CA GLU A 87 42.49 0.63 15.87
C GLU A 87 41.68 1.66 15.06
N ILE A 88 42.10 2.93 15.10
CA ILE A 88 41.52 4.01 14.29
C ILE A 88 42.31 4.13 12.99
N ARG A 89 41.65 3.93 11.85
CA ARG A 89 42.25 4.05 10.50
C ARG A 89 41.86 5.35 9.82
N GLY A 90 42.74 5.88 8.97
CA GLY A 90 42.48 7.04 8.11
C GLY A 90 42.06 6.59 6.72
N GLY A 91 40.89 5.96 6.57
CA GLY A 91 40.45 5.37 5.30
C GLY A 91 41.45 4.33 4.79
N ASN A 92 42.05 4.59 3.62
CA ASN A 92 43.11 3.74 3.02
C ASN A 92 44.51 3.97 3.63
N LYS A 93 44.67 4.85 4.62
CA LYS A 93 45.95 5.17 5.27
C LYS A 93 46.06 4.54 6.67
N PRO A 94 47.30 4.30 7.17
CA PRO A 94 47.51 3.64 8.46
C PRO A 94 46.89 4.34 9.67
N ASN A 95 46.72 5.67 9.64
CA ASN A 95 46.12 6.46 10.69
C ASN A 95 45.49 7.77 10.15
N PRO A 96 44.60 8.45 10.92
CA PRO A 96 43.99 9.72 10.54
C PRO A 96 44.97 10.87 10.29
N TYR A 97 46.11 10.94 10.98
CA TYR A 97 47.12 11.98 10.78
C TYR A 97 47.70 11.96 9.35
N ILE A 98 48.06 10.77 8.85
CA ILE A 98 48.58 10.59 7.50
C ILE A 98 47.51 10.97 6.46
N GLN A 99 46.24 10.59 6.68
CA GLN A 99 45.13 10.95 5.81
C GLN A 99 44.93 12.48 5.74
N ILE A 100 44.84 13.16 6.89
CA ILE A 100 44.73 14.62 6.95
C ILE A 100 45.95 15.33 6.33
N ARG A 101 47.16 14.83 6.57
CA ARG A 101 48.38 15.41 5.99
C ARG A 101 48.36 15.34 4.46
N ASP A 102 48.01 14.17 3.92
CA ASP A 102 47.95 13.95 2.48
C ASP A 102 46.80 14.76 1.84
N ASN A 103 45.64 14.85 2.49
CA ASN A 103 44.49 15.68 2.08
C ASN A 103 44.83 17.18 2.10
N LYS A 104 45.55 17.66 3.13
CA LYS A 104 46.10 19.03 3.18
C LYS A 104 46.99 19.32 1.98
N PHE A 105 47.96 18.45 1.66
CA PHE A 105 48.84 18.67 0.50
C PHE A 105 48.10 18.56 -0.85
N ALA A 106 47.06 17.73 -0.95
CA ALA A 106 46.22 17.66 -2.13
C ALA A 106 45.45 18.97 -2.38
N LEU A 107 44.90 19.58 -1.32
CA LEU A 107 44.23 20.88 -1.38
C LEU A 107 45.22 22.02 -1.71
N ILE A 108 46.41 22.06 -1.08
CA ILE A 108 47.47 23.05 -1.40
C ILE A 108 47.76 23.07 -2.90
N LYS A 109 48.02 21.91 -3.52
CA LYS A 109 48.36 21.80 -4.96
C LYS A 109 47.27 22.27 -5.92
N ILE A 110 46.03 22.38 -5.47
CA ILE A 110 44.92 22.94 -6.26
C ILE A 110 44.86 24.44 -6.03
N LEU A 111 44.88 24.89 -4.78
CA LEU A 111 44.85 26.32 -4.43
C LEU A 111 46.09 27.09 -4.94
N GLU A 112 47.24 26.44 -5.09
CA GLU A 112 48.45 27.01 -5.73
C GLU A 112 48.24 27.37 -7.22
N LYS A 113 47.28 26.74 -7.89
CA LYS A 113 46.94 27.00 -9.30
C LYS A 113 45.87 28.09 -9.46
N ILE A 114 45.32 28.58 -8.34
CA ILE A 114 44.29 29.62 -8.32
C ILE A 114 44.95 30.99 -8.27
N SER A 115 44.65 31.81 -9.28
CA SER A 115 44.93 33.25 -9.25
C SER A 115 43.81 33.95 -8.47
N PHE A 116 44.09 34.33 -7.23
CA PHE A 116 43.07 34.89 -6.33
C PHE A 116 42.55 36.26 -6.82
N PRO A 117 41.23 36.45 -7.00
CA PRO A 117 40.66 37.70 -7.50
C PRO A 117 40.98 38.96 -6.68
N SER A 118 41.29 38.84 -5.38
CA SER A 118 41.74 39.97 -4.55
C SER A 118 43.17 40.45 -4.85
N GLY A 119 43.96 39.68 -5.60
CA GLY A 119 45.39 39.93 -5.80
C GLY A 119 46.26 39.59 -4.58
N ASN A 120 45.67 39.18 -3.45
CA ASN A 120 46.40 38.69 -2.28
C ASN A 120 46.58 37.17 -2.38
N GLN A 121 47.82 36.71 -2.54
CA GLN A 121 48.11 35.28 -2.49
C GLN A 121 48.25 34.81 -1.02
N PRO A 122 47.37 33.92 -0.50
CA PRO A 122 47.51 33.38 0.84
C PRO A 122 48.70 32.42 0.93
N ASN A 123 49.36 32.36 2.09
CA ASN A 123 50.40 31.37 2.37
C ASN A 123 49.77 30.02 2.74
N LEU A 124 49.52 29.21 1.71
CA LEU A 124 48.86 27.90 1.79
C LEU A 124 49.59 26.87 2.68
N GLY A 125 50.84 27.11 3.10
CA GLY A 125 51.49 26.30 4.14
C GLY A 125 50.74 26.29 5.48
N HIS A 126 49.98 27.36 5.75
CA HIS A 126 49.20 27.55 6.97
C HIS A 126 47.81 26.89 6.97
N ILE A 127 47.46 26.07 5.96
CA ILE A 127 46.25 25.24 6.01
C ILE A 127 46.33 24.31 7.23
N SER A 128 45.28 24.28 8.05
CA SER A 128 45.19 23.39 9.22
C SER A 128 44.50 22.08 8.86
N GLY A 129 44.68 21.07 9.70
CA GLY A 129 44.03 19.77 9.63
C GLY A 129 43.35 19.44 10.95
N LEU A 130 42.17 18.82 10.89
CA LEU A 130 41.37 18.52 12.08
C LEU A 130 40.72 17.14 11.93
N VAL A 131 40.93 16.27 12.91
CA VAL A 131 40.18 15.01 13.02
C VAL A 131 39.00 15.25 13.96
N LEU A 132 37.78 15.09 13.43
CA LEU A 132 36.53 15.35 14.13
C LEU A 132 35.90 14.03 14.54
N PHE A 133 35.87 13.77 15.84
CA PHE A 133 35.19 12.61 16.42
C PHE A 133 33.72 12.95 16.71
N HIS A 134 32.79 12.16 16.20
CA HIS A 134 31.35 12.40 16.40
C HIS A 134 30.92 12.22 17.87
N LYS A 135 31.56 11.28 18.56
CA LYS A 135 31.34 10.96 19.96
C LYS A 135 32.37 11.64 20.85
N SER A 136 32.09 11.74 22.14
CA SER A 136 32.99 12.31 23.12
C SER A 136 34.30 11.49 23.23
N ILE A 137 35.44 12.18 23.23
CA ILE A 137 36.77 11.57 23.36
C ILE A 137 37.52 12.14 24.56
N THR A 138 38.49 11.39 25.07
CA THR A 138 39.52 11.91 25.96
C THR A 138 40.84 11.95 25.20
N PHE A 139 41.37 13.16 24.99
CA PHE A 139 42.65 13.40 24.35
C PHE A 139 43.44 14.46 25.11
N GLU A 140 44.75 14.28 25.22
CA GLU A 140 45.66 15.26 25.81
C GLU A 140 46.54 15.84 24.68
N ASP A 141 46.45 17.16 24.47
CA ASP A 141 47.22 17.84 23.41
C ASP A 141 48.74 17.65 23.56
N SER A 142 49.23 17.33 24.77
CA SER A 142 50.61 16.94 25.09
C SER A 142 51.13 15.71 24.32
N GLN A 143 50.24 14.88 23.76
CA GLN A 143 50.61 13.76 22.91
C GLN A 143 51.09 14.20 21.52
N LEU A 144 50.78 15.43 21.09
CA LEU A 144 51.21 15.97 19.80
C LEU A 144 52.62 16.58 19.91
N PRO A 145 53.55 16.21 19.00
CA PRO A 145 54.83 16.90 18.87
C PRO A 145 54.63 18.42 18.59
N PRO A 146 55.47 19.33 19.15
CA PRO A 146 55.28 20.79 19.01
C PRO A 146 55.34 21.36 17.59
N ASN A 147 55.77 20.57 16.61
CA ASN A 147 55.74 20.86 15.17
C ASN A 147 54.44 20.41 14.49
N ILE A 148 53.68 19.50 15.09
CA ILE A 148 52.40 18.97 14.61
C ILE A 148 51.22 19.74 15.23
N GLU A 149 51.25 19.96 16.54
CA GLU A 149 50.23 20.68 17.33
C GLU A 149 49.82 22.04 16.72
N ARG A 150 50.76 22.73 16.06
CA ARG A 150 50.56 24.05 15.43
C ARG A 150 49.63 24.08 14.21
N TRP A 151 49.36 22.93 13.59
CA TRP A 151 48.53 22.85 12.39
C TRP A 151 47.56 21.67 12.39
N PHE A 152 47.71 20.72 13.32
CA PHE A 152 46.92 19.50 13.38
C PHE A 152 46.19 19.40 14.71
N HIS A 153 44.88 19.18 14.65
CA HIS A 153 43.99 19.20 15.81
C HIS A 153 43.13 17.94 15.88
N ILE A 154 42.79 17.52 17.10
CA ILE A 154 41.93 16.38 17.39
C ILE A 154 40.85 16.85 18.36
N VAL A 155 39.57 16.68 18.01
CA VAL A 155 38.44 17.14 18.83
C VAL A 155 37.24 16.21 18.75
N ASP A 156 36.45 16.17 19.82
CA ASP A 156 35.06 15.71 19.77
C ASP A 156 34.15 16.75 19.10
N PHE A 157 32.92 16.32 18.85
CA PHE A 157 31.89 17.11 18.20
C PHE A 157 31.41 18.31 19.04
N ASP A 158 31.39 18.17 20.36
CA ASP A 158 30.94 19.21 21.29
C ASP A 158 31.92 20.41 21.32
N ARG A 159 33.23 20.15 21.21
CA ARG A 159 34.29 21.18 21.17
C ARG A 159 34.67 21.63 19.77
N ALA A 160 34.06 21.04 18.73
CA ALA A 160 34.43 21.28 17.34
C ALA A 160 34.37 22.77 16.96
N ILE A 161 33.28 23.45 17.31
CA ILE A 161 33.06 24.87 16.99
C ILE A 161 34.01 25.78 17.76
N GLU A 162 34.24 25.51 19.05
CA GLU A 162 35.20 26.25 19.87
C GLU A 162 36.60 26.18 19.23
N ARG A 163 37.07 24.96 18.88
CA ARG A 163 38.37 24.78 18.24
C ARG A 163 38.43 25.42 16.86
N LEU A 164 37.39 25.28 16.04
CA LEU A 164 37.30 25.94 14.72
C LEU A 164 37.29 27.47 14.84
N SER A 165 36.82 28.06 15.95
CA SER A 165 36.94 29.50 16.20
C SER A 165 38.36 29.91 16.59
N GLN A 166 39.08 29.06 17.33
CA GLN A 166 40.47 29.30 17.75
C GLN A 166 41.47 29.18 16.59
N ILE A 167 41.20 28.30 15.62
CA ILE A 167 42.03 28.15 14.41
C ILE A 167 41.94 29.43 13.58
N THR A 168 43.03 30.20 13.59
CA THR A 168 43.22 31.45 12.84
C THR A 168 44.68 31.56 12.42
N SER A 169 44.97 32.20 11.29
CA SER A 169 46.32 32.32 10.76
C SER A 169 46.57 33.66 10.07
N ARG A 170 47.60 34.39 10.51
CA ARG A 170 48.08 35.60 9.81
C ARG A 170 48.65 35.33 8.41
N GLY A 171 48.89 34.06 8.07
CA GLY A 171 49.33 33.63 6.74
C GLY A 171 48.19 33.41 5.75
N ILE A 172 46.93 33.33 6.21
CA ILE A 172 45.75 33.22 5.35
C ILE A 172 44.98 34.53 5.43
N SER A 173 44.69 35.12 4.27
CA SER A 173 43.88 36.34 4.15
C SER A 173 43.08 36.25 2.86
N LEU A 174 41.82 35.81 2.98
CA LEU A 174 40.89 35.60 1.88
C LEU A 174 39.80 36.65 1.92
N ALA A 175 39.58 37.35 0.81
CA ALA A 175 38.39 38.18 0.62
C ALA A 175 37.17 37.31 0.29
N ASN A 176 35.96 37.84 0.48
CA ASN A 176 34.72 37.14 0.13
C ASN A 176 34.69 36.67 -1.34
N GLN A 177 35.24 37.46 -2.26
CA GLN A 177 35.36 37.09 -3.67
C GLN A 177 36.38 35.96 -3.93
N ASP A 178 37.37 35.78 -3.05
CA ASP A 178 38.33 34.67 -3.13
C ASP A 178 37.67 33.37 -2.67
N LEU A 179 36.88 33.44 -1.59
CA LEU A 179 36.07 32.32 -1.09
C LEU A 179 35.09 31.83 -2.17
N ASP A 180 34.27 32.74 -2.73
CA ASP A 180 33.34 32.42 -3.81
C ASP A 180 34.05 31.86 -5.06
N TYR A 181 35.30 32.29 -5.33
CA TYR A 181 36.08 31.77 -6.45
C TYR A 181 36.62 30.37 -6.18
N ILE A 182 37.11 30.07 -4.97
CA ILE A 182 37.52 28.70 -4.58
C ILE A 182 36.33 27.73 -4.74
N ALA A 183 35.14 28.09 -4.24
CA ALA A 183 33.95 27.23 -4.35
C ALA A 183 33.61 26.90 -5.82
N LYS A 184 33.67 27.91 -6.71
CA LYS A 184 33.44 27.75 -8.15
C LYS A 184 34.54 26.92 -8.84
N THR A 185 35.82 27.16 -8.50
CA THR A 185 36.96 26.44 -9.10
C THR A 185 37.00 24.96 -8.71
N LEU A 186 36.47 24.60 -7.53
CA LEU A 186 36.33 23.20 -7.11
C LEU A 186 35.09 22.51 -7.69
N SER A 187 34.22 23.24 -8.41
CA SER A 187 33.00 22.72 -9.06
C SER A 187 32.07 21.92 -8.13
N ILE A 188 32.06 22.27 -6.84
CA ILE A 188 31.21 21.62 -5.84
C ILE A 188 29.83 22.30 -5.90
N PRO A 189 28.72 21.55 -6.05
CA PRO A 189 27.38 22.14 -6.05
C PRO A 189 27.00 22.64 -4.65
N GLU A 190 26.22 23.73 -4.62
CA GLU A 190 25.71 24.32 -3.37
C GLU A 190 24.85 23.31 -2.62
N TYR A 191 25.25 23.01 -1.38
CA TYR A 191 24.53 22.10 -0.52
C TYR A 191 23.50 22.86 0.30
N LYS A 192 22.23 22.59 0.02
CA LYS A 192 21.13 22.99 0.88
C LYS A 192 20.64 21.74 1.63
N PRO A 193 20.84 21.64 2.96
CA PRO A 193 20.18 20.59 3.74
C PRO A 193 18.67 20.73 3.56
N VAL A 194 17.92 19.65 3.79
CA VAL A 194 16.49 19.57 3.42
C VAL A 194 15.59 20.36 4.38
N ARG A 195 15.63 21.71 4.27
CA ARG A 195 14.48 22.65 4.14
C ARG A 195 14.80 24.07 4.64
N ALA A 196 14.55 25.07 3.78
CA ALA A 196 13.80 26.29 4.11
C ALA A 196 13.51 27.07 2.81
N GLY A 197 12.26 27.03 2.31
CA GLY A 197 11.93 27.63 1.00
C GLY A 197 10.46 27.53 0.60
N ALA A 198 9.78 26.46 1.04
CA ALA A 198 8.40 26.62 1.46
C ALA A 198 8.43 27.41 2.78
N LYS A 199 7.73 28.56 2.81
CA LYS A 199 7.53 29.52 3.92
C LYS A 199 8.35 29.29 5.20
N ALA A 200 9.15 30.29 5.58
CA ALA A 200 9.69 30.39 6.93
C ALA A 200 8.57 30.27 7.97
N VAL A 201 8.56 29.15 8.70
CA VAL A 201 8.05 29.08 10.07
C VAL A 201 9.29 29.00 10.93
N SER A 202 9.41 29.95 11.83
CA SER A 202 10.49 30.09 12.79
C SER A 202 10.79 28.77 13.53
N PHE A 203 12.08 28.47 13.73
CA PHE A 203 12.53 27.83 14.97
C PHE A 203 12.42 28.84 16.13
N SER A 204 11.19 29.32 16.34
CA SER A 204 10.76 29.65 17.68
C SER A 204 10.33 28.34 18.30
N ALA A 205 10.51 28.19 19.60
CA ALA A 205 9.45 27.58 20.37
C ALA A 205 8.18 28.39 20.08
N LYS A 206 7.37 27.93 19.11
CA LYS A 206 5.95 27.92 19.39
C LYS A 206 5.83 26.98 20.57
N VAL A 207 5.71 27.61 21.73
CA VAL A 207 4.64 27.29 22.66
C VAL A 207 3.34 27.13 21.83
N VAL A 208 3.16 25.96 21.25
CA VAL A 208 1.88 25.25 21.34
C VAL A 208 2.04 24.54 22.68
N GLY A 209 1.62 25.24 23.77
CA GLY A 209 1.95 24.96 25.18
C GLY A 209 3.26 24.17 25.41
N THR A 210 3.31 22.87 25.70
CA THR A 210 2.25 21.83 25.89
C THR A 210 1.14 21.73 24.83
N ASP A 211 0.89 20.52 24.31
CA ASP A 211 0.56 20.26 22.89
C ASP A 211 1.87 19.99 22.11
N SER A 212 2.66 18.97 22.48
CA SER A 212 2.34 17.62 21.98
C SER A 212 1.37 17.67 20.80
N ARG A 213 1.78 17.26 19.59
CA ARG A 213 0.77 16.74 18.66
C ARG A 213 0.13 15.58 19.41
N GLU A 214 -1.04 15.82 20.00
CA GLU A 214 -1.82 14.75 20.59
C GLU A 214 -2.14 13.84 19.42
N LEU A 215 -1.37 12.75 19.34
CA LEU A 215 -1.79 11.57 18.62
C LEU A 215 -3.24 11.34 19.04
N PRO A 216 -4.21 11.39 18.10
CA PRO A 216 -5.62 11.27 18.41
C PRO A 216 -5.84 10.22 19.48
N ILE A 217 -6.66 10.48 20.49
CA ILE A 217 -6.72 9.68 21.73
C ILE A 217 -6.82 8.17 21.45
N SER A 218 -7.45 7.79 20.34
CA SER A 218 -7.45 6.45 19.75
C SER A 218 -6.05 5.80 19.60
N PHE A 219 -5.06 6.51 19.08
CA PHE A 219 -3.68 6.06 18.94
C PHE A 219 -2.92 5.95 20.26
N GLN A 220 -3.32 6.62 21.36
CA GLN A 220 -2.66 6.45 22.66
C GLN A 220 -2.66 4.99 23.11
N SER A 221 -3.75 4.27 22.84
CA SER A 221 -3.86 2.83 23.11
C SER A 221 -2.87 1.98 22.28
N VAL A 222 -2.57 2.43 21.06
CA VAL A 222 -1.68 1.76 20.10
C VAL A 222 -0.23 2.08 20.43
N THR A 223 0.10 3.34 20.71
CA THR A 223 1.46 3.72 21.14
C THR A 223 1.82 3.09 22.48
N SER A 224 0.89 2.96 23.43
CA SER A 224 1.13 2.21 24.67
C SER A 224 1.47 0.74 24.40
N LYS A 225 0.81 0.09 23.44
CA LYS A 225 1.17 -1.27 23.00
C LYS A 225 2.52 -1.33 22.29
N VAL A 226 2.85 -0.33 21.48
CA VAL A 226 4.16 -0.22 20.82
C VAL A 226 5.27 -0.01 21.85
N GLU A 227 5.09 0.86 22.83
CA GLU A 227 6.06 1.06 23.92
C GLU A 227 6.29 -0.24 24.70
N ASN A 228 5.22 -0.93 25.11
CA ASN A 228 5.32 -2.24 25.76
C ASN A 228 6.06 -3.26 24.86
N PHE A 229 5.75 -3.32 23.57
CA PHE A 229 6.44 -4.19 22.61
C PHE A 229 7.94 -3.87 22.53
N LEU A 230 8.33 -2.59 22.45
CA LEU A 230 9.73 -2.14 22.39
C LEU A 230 10.52 -2.43 23.68
N GLU A 231 9.86 -2.64 24.81
CA GLU A 231 10.47 -3.03 26.08
C GLU A 231 10.45 -4.55 26.32
N SER A 232 9.52 -5.27 25.68
CA SER A 232 9.32 -6.72 25.83
C SER A 232 10.37 -7.60 25.13
N SER A 233 10.29 -8.91 25.40
CA SER A 233 10.99 -9.96 24.65
C SER A 233 10.29 -10.38 23.35
N GLU A 234 9.15 -9.78 23.00
CA GLU A 234 8.46 -10.08 21.74
C GLU A 234 9.33 -9.67 20.54
N ARG A 235 9.04 -10.25 19.36
CA ARG A 235 9.85 -10.06 18.15
C ARG A 235 9.06 -9.52 16.97
N ILE A 236 7.75 -9.81 16.92
CA ILE A 236 6.90 -9.48 15.78
C ILE A 236 5.57 -8.89 16.29
N LEU A 237 5.21 -7.73 15.74
CA LEU A 237 3.93 -7.05 15.96
C LEU A 237 3.28 -6.75 14.60
N ILE A 238 2.01 -7.09 14.45
CA ILE A 238 1.17 -6.64 13.33
C ILE A 238 0.27 -5.51 13.82
N ILE A 239 0.21 -4.41 13.07
CA ILE A 239 -0.78 -3.35 13.23
C ILE A 239 -1.58 -3.24 11.93
N SER A 240 -2.82 -3.73 11.97
CA SER A 240 -3.70 -3.80 10.82
C SER A 240 -4.77 -2.71 10.88
N GLY A 241 -5.12 -2.09 9.75
CA GLY A 241 -6.07 -0.98 9.73
C GLY A 241 -6.61 -0.71 8.32
N MET A 242 -7.89 -0.34 8.24
CA MET A 242 -8.53 0.00 6.97
C MET A 242 -8.21 1.45 6.54
N ILE A 243 -8.52 1.84 5.30
CA ILE A 243 -8.45 3.24 4.87
C ILE A 243 -9.16 4.19 5.87
N GLY A 244 -8.53 5.33 6.16
CA GLY A 244 -9.05 6.32 7.11
C GLY A 244 -8.69 6.05 8.58
N THR A 245 -8.03 4.93 8.90
CA THR A 245 -7.50 4.64 10.26
C THR A 245 -6.14 5.26 10.57
N GLY A 246 -5.48 5.88 9.59
CA GLY A 246 -4.23 6.63 9.77
C GLY A 246 -2.95 5.80 9.91
N LEU A 247 -2.91 4.56 9.38
CA LEU A 247 -1.70 3.70 9.37
C LEU A 247 -0.40 4.43 8.96
N GLU A 248 -0.44 5.24 7.90
CA GLU A 248 0.74 5.99 7.41
C GLU A 248 1.26 7.01 8.44
N GLN A 249 0.35 7.66 9.19
CA GLN A 249 0.70 8.60 10.26
C GLN A 249 1.30 7.87 11.47
N LEU A 250 0.87 6.62 11.69
CA LEU A 250 1.39 5.79 12.77
C LEU A 250 2.85 5.36 12.54
N ILE A 251 3.34 5.29 11.29
CA ILE A 251 4.76 5.01 10.99
C ILE A 251 5.67 6.07 11.64
N ASP A 252 5.35 7.35 11.48
CA ASP A 252 6.06 8.49 12.08
C ASP A 252 5.99 8.46 13.63
N ALA A 253 4.83 8.13 14.16
CA ALA A 253 4.62 7.97 15.61
C ALA A 253 5.46 6.83 16.21
N ILE A 254 5.52 5.67 15.55
CA ILE A 254 6.33 4.52 15.97
C ILE A 254 7.82 4.84 15.87
N ALA A 255 8.26 5.49 14.79
CA ALA A 255 9.64 5.93 14.63
C ALA A 255 10.06 6.89 15.75
N SER A 256 9.22 7.89 16.05
CA SER A 256 9.43 8.81 17.18
C SER A 256 9.52 8.08 18.52
N LYS A 257 8.61 7.13 18.77
CA LYS A 257 8.59 6.30 19.99
C LYS A 257 9.80 5.37 20.12
N ALA A 258 10.35 4.88 19.01
CA ALA A 258 11.60 4.14 19.01
C ALA A 258 12.77 5.01 19.49
N LEU A 259 12.87 6.26 19.01
CA LEU A 259 13.88 7.22 19.45
C LEU A 259 13.74 7.61 20.92
N GLU A 260 12.51 7.86 21.40
CA GLU A 260 12.22 8.12 22.82
C GLU A 260 12.72 6.97 23.73
N LYS A 261 12.63 5.72 23.26
CA LYS A 261 13.14 4.52 23.95
C LYS A 261 14.59 4.17 23.59
N SER A 262 15.34 5.10 22.98
CA SER A 262 16.73 4.95 22.54
C SER A 262 16.99 3.73 21.64
N ARG A 263 16.00 3.34 20.81
CA ARG A 263 16.15 2.30 19.79
C ARG A 263 16.37 2.91 18.41
N TYR A 264 17.41 2.44 17.72
CA TYR A 264 17.59 2.66 16.30
C TYR A 264 16.48 1.93 15.52
N TYR A 265 16.05 2.53 14.41
CA TYR A 265 15.03 1.95 13.54
C TYR A 265 15.37 2.09 12.05
N SER A 266 14.74 1.27 11.22
CA SER A 266 14.69 1.42 9.77
C SER A 266 13.25 1.33 9.31
N VAL A 267 12.78 2.30 8.52
CA VAL A 267 11.46 2.23 7.87
C VAL A 267 11.64 1.67 6.46
N LEU A 268 10.91 0.60 6.14
CA LEU A 268 10.97 -0.05 4.85
C LEU A 268 9.58 -0.15 4.22
N ALA A 269 9.52 0.02 2.89
CA ALA A 269 8.33 -0.19 2.10
C ALA A 269 8.51 -1.34 1.08
N PRO A 270 7.42 -1.93 0.56
CA PRO A 270 7.48 -3.02 -0.43
C PRO A 270 8.15 -2.62 -1.76
N ASN A 271 8.25 -1.32 -2.05
CA ASN A 271 8.97 -0.77 -3.20
C ASN A 271 9.29 0.72 -2.98
N ARG A 272 10.19 1.28 -3.80
CA ARG A 272 10.69 2.66 -3.64
C ARG A 272 9.61 3.74 -3.86
N ARG A 273 8.56 3.45 -4.65
CA ARG A 273 7.43 4.37 -4.87
C ARG A 273 6.65 4.58 -3.58
N LEU A 274 6.28 3.49 -2.89
CA LEU A 274 5.63 3.55 -1.58
C LEU A 274 6.50 4.20 -0.51
N ALA A 275 7.80 3.85 -0.46
CA ALA A 275 8.74 4.47 0.46
C ALA A 275 8.75 6.01 0.34
N SER A 276 8.68 6.53 -0.90
CA SER A 276 8.66 7.98 -1.15
C SER A 276 7.36 8.71 -0.76
N HIS A 277 6.35 8.00 -0.27
CA HIS A 277 5.10 8.59 0.25
C HIS A 277 5.06 8.66 1.79
N TYR A 278 5.97 8.00 2.50
CA TYR A 278 6.00 8.04 3.96
C TYR A 278 6.53 9.39 4.47
N LEU A 279 6.07 9.81 5.65
CA LEU A 279 6.43 11.09 6.26
C LEU A 279 7.86 11.12 6.85
N VAL A 280 8.46 9.94 6.98
CA VAL A 280 9.81 9.69 7.50
C VAL A 280 10.71 9.15 6.40
N GLU A 281 12.03 9.27 6.57
CA GLU A 281 13.00 8.64 5.67
C GLU A 281 12.78 7.11 5.67
N ALA A 282 12.49 6.57 4.49
CA ALA A 282 12.15 5.18 4.29
C ALA A 282 12.82 4.66 3.02
N ASP A 283 13.29 3.42 3.08
CA ASP A 283 13.89 2.73 1.94
C ASP A 283 12.94 1.66 1.39
N SER A 284 13.25 1.10 0.22
CA SER A 284 12.56 -0.11 -0.22
C SER A 284 13.23 -1.34 0.36
N ILE A 285 12.45 -2.37 0.73
CA ILE A 285 12.99 -3.68 1.16
C ILE A 285 14.04 -4.17 0.15
N TYR A 286 13.76 -4.03 -1.15
CA TYR A 286 14.68 -4.40 -2.22
C TYR A 286 16.00 -3.62 -2.23
N THR A 287 16.02 -2.35 -1.80
CA THR A 287 17.25 -1.55 -1.66
C THR A 287 18.06 -1.99 -0.44
N HIS A 288 17.38 -2.35 0.66
CA HIS A 288 17.99 -2.58 1.97
C HIS A 288 18.60 -3.98 2.10
N ILE A 289 17.91 -5.01 1.62
CA ILE A 289 18.28 -6.42 1.92
C ILE A 289 19.02 -7.16 0.78
N TYR A 290 19.14 -6.59 -0.42
CA TYR A 290 19.80 -7.24 -1.56
C TYR A 290 20.99 -6.45 -2.09
N SER A 291 21.95 -7.18 -2.66
CA SER A 291 23.15 -6.62 -3.28
C SER A 291 22.80 -5.72 -4.46
N ARG A 292 23.37 -4.51 -4.50
CA ARG A 292 23.31 -3.60 -5.67
C ARG A 292 24.13 -4.11 -6.87
N ASN A 293 24.93 -5.16 -6.67
CA ASN A 293 25.71 -5.82 -7.72
C ASN A 293 25.22 -7.27 -7.89
N PRO A 294 24.35 -7.54 -8.87
CA PRO A 294 23.89 -8.88 -9.15
C PRO A 294 24.97 -9.71 -9.85
N LYS A 295 25.00 -11.00 -9.55
CA LYS A 295 25.77 -11.99 -10.31
C LYS A 295 24.94 -12.42 -11.52
N LEU A 296 25.60 -12.76 -12.62
CA LEU A 296 24.97 -13.40 -13.76
C LEU A 296 25.02 -14.92 -13.57
N ASP A 297 23.89 -15.59 -13.66
CA ASP A 297 23.75 -17.05 -13.59
C ASP A 297 22.72 -17.47 -14.63
N ASN A 298 23.10 -18.35 -15.57
CA ASN A 298 22.24 -18.80 -16.67
C ASN A 298 21.47 -17.63 -17.36
N GLU A 299 22.21 -16.58 -17.74
CA GLU A 299 21.71 -15.35 -18.39
C GLU A 299 20.75 -14.48 -17.56
N LYS A 300 20.52 -14.87 -16.30
CA LYS A 300 19.64 -14.18 -15.33
C LYS A 300 20.46 -13.40 -14.29
N PHE A 301 20.00 -12.20 -13.95
CA PHE A 301 20.57 -11.41 -12.87
C PHE A 301 20.07 -11.90 -11.52
N ILE A 302 20.98 -12.38 -10.67
CA ILE A 302 20.71 -12.80 -9.30
C ILE A 302 21.23 -11.74 -8.32
N TYR A 303 20.28 -11.04 -7.68
CA TYR A 303 20.52 -10.08 -6.62
C TYR A 303 20.54 -10.84 -5.29
N ALA A 304 21.72 -11.28 -4.86
CA ALA A 304 21.89 -12.03 -3.61
C ALA A 304 21.50 -11.19 -2.38
N LEU A 305 21.06 -11.87 -1.31
CA LEU A 305 20.82 -11.25 -0.01
C LEU A 305 22.14 -10.70 0.56
N THR A 306 22.08 -9.55 1.25
CA THR A 306 23.24 -8.96 1.94
C THR A 306 23.34 -9.42 3.39
N ASP A 307 24.56 -9.39 3.94
CA ASP A 307 24.76 -9.54 5.38
C ASP A 307 24.17 -8.33 6.12
N ASN A 308 23.37 -8.60 7.15
CA ASN A 308 22.70 -7.56 7.90
C ASN A 308 23.63 -6.93 8.95
N LYS A 309 24.19 -5.76 8.60
CA LYS A 309 25.09 -4.93 9.42
C LYS A 309 24.38 -4.01 10.43
N ASP A 310 23.06 -4.01 10.47
CA ASP A 310 22.27 -3.21 11.42
C ASP A 310 22.54 -3.64 12.87
N ILE A 311 22.25 -2.79 13.86
CA ILE A 311 22.58 -3.13 15.26
C ILE A 311 21.75 -4.31 15.80
N ARG A 312 22.25 -4.99 16.85
CA ARG A 312 21.60 -6.18 17.42
C ARG A 312 20.20 -5.94 18.01
N ARG A 313 19.82 -4.70 18.31
CA ARG A 313 18.55 -4.30 18.94
C ARG A 313 17.69 -3.35 18.06
N GLN A 314 17.95 -3.32 16.75
CA GLN A 314 17.25 -2.46 15.78
C GLN A 314 15.76 -2.80 15.65
N LEU A 315 14.94 -1.78 15.40
CA LEU A 315 13.54 -1.92 15.03
C LEU A 315 13.36 -1.81 13.50
N TYR A 316 12.62 -2.74 12.89
CA TYR A 316 12.18 -2.61 11.50
C TYR A 316 10.70 -2.23 11.48
N ILE A 317 10.36 -1.12 10.83
CA ILE A 317 8.99 -0.64 10.66
C ILE A 317 8.63 -0.83 9.19
N ILE A 318 7.72 -1.76 8.90
CA ILE A 318 7.37 -2.15 7.53
C ILE A 318 5.99 -1.61 7.19
N GLY A 319 5.92 -0.61 6.31
CA GLY A 319 4.64 -0.11 5.78
C GLY A 319 4.11 -0.97 4.62
N ASP A 320 2.84 -0.74 4.23
CA ASP A 320 2.13 -1.44 3.15
C ASP A 320 2.30 -2.97 3.15
N ALA A 321 2.32 -3.55 4.36
CA ALA A 321 2.69 -4.94 4.58
C ALA A 321 1.78 -5.94 3.83
N GLN A 322 0.56 -5.57 3.48
CA GLN A 322 -0.33 -6.36 2.60
C GLN A 322 0.29 -6.75 1.25
N LEU A 323 1.35 -6.06 0.81
CA LEU A 323 2.08 -6.33 -0.42
C LEU A 323 3.31 -7.23 -0.23
N ILE A 324 3.47 -7.86 0.93
CA ILE A 324 4.59 -8.72 1.29
C ILE A 324 4.06 -10.13 1.58
N SER A 325 4.61 -11.12 0.90
CA SER A 325 4.20 -12.52 0.98
C SER A 325 5.35 -13.46 0.62
N ASP A 326 5.13 -14.75 0.81
CA ASP A 326 6.03 -15.81 0.33
C ASP A 326 5.71 -16.30 -1.09
N SER A 327 4.78 -15.65 -1.80
CA SER A 327 4.47 -16.01 -3.18
C SER A 327 5.70 -15.79 -4.06
N LYS A 328 6.19 -16.85 -4.72
CA LYS A 328 7.44 -16.80 -5.49
C LYS A 328 7.35 -15.78 -6.63
N PHE A 329 8.26 -14.81 -6.64
CA PHE A 329 8.36 -13.76 -7.65
C PHE A 329 9.74 -13.78 -8.31
N GLU A 330 9.76 -14.14 -9.59
CA GLU A 330 10.96 -14.25 -10.43
C GLU A 330 10.56 -13.91 -11.87
N THR A 331 11.35 -13.10 -12.57
CA THR A 331 11.14 -12.85 -14.01
C THR A 331 12.11 -13.71 -14.84
N ASP A 332 11.88 -13.80 -16.16
CA ASP A 332 12.78 -14.56 -17.04
C ASP A 332 14.24 -14.09 -16.97
N ASN A 333 14.48 -12.80 -16.73
CA ASN A 333 15.82 -12.20 -16.69
C ASN A 333 16.33 -11.80 -15.29
N LEU A 334 15.53 -11.93 -14.21
CA LEU A 334 15.88 -11.36 -12.90
C LEU A 334 15.30 -12.15 -11.70
N ARG A 335 16.12 -12.38 -10.67
CA ARG A 335 15.70 -12.90 -9.36
C ARG A 335 16.37 -12.13 -8.22
N TYR A 336 15.60 -11.82 -7.19
CA TYR A 336 16.11 -11.37 -5.89
C TYR A 336 16.15 -12.56 -4.93
N GLY A 337 17.28 -12.77 -4.25
CA GLY A 337 17.47 -13.82 -3.24
C GLY A 337 16.94 -15.21 -3.66
N SER A 338 16.06 -15.76 -2.81
CA SER A 338 15.33 -17.02 -3.06
C SER A 338 14.19 -16.87 -4.07
N GLY A 339 13.74 -15.63 -4.29
CA GLY A 339 12.51 -15.29 -5.01
C GLY A 339 11.29 -15.14 -4.10
N GLN A 340 11.45 -15.17 -2.78
CA GLN A 340 10.36 -15.06 -1.79
C GLN A 340 10.68 -13.93 -0.80
N ILE A 341 10.08 -12.75 -1.01
CA ILE A 341 10.46 -11.53 -0.29
C ILE A 341 10.26 -11.59 1.22
N LEU A 342 9.21 -12.27 1.71
CA LEU A 342 8.97 -12.41 3.14
C LEU A 342 10.03 -13.32 3.80
N THR A 343 10.27 -14.51 3.25
CA THR A 343 11.35 -15.42 3.65
C THR A 343 12.72 -14.72 3.64
N ASP A 344 13.05 -13.99 2.56
CA ASP A 344 14.32 -13.27 2.43
C ASP A 344 14.46 -12.12 3.44
N LEU A 345 13.40 -11.34 3.70
CA LEU A 345 13.37 -10.27 4.71
C LEU A 345 13.57 -10.82 6.13
N LEU A 346 12.87 -11.90 6.50
CA LEU A 346 12.98 -12.51 7.82
C LEU A 346 14.37 -13.14 8.04
N SER A 347 14.94 -13.71 6.99
CA SER A 347 16.31 -14.25 6.99
C SER A 347 17.35 -13.14 7.17
N PHE A 348 17.19 -12.01 6.47
CA PHE A 348 18.05 -10.83 6.62
C PHE A 348 17.99 -10.26 8.04
N ILE A 349 16.79 -10.07 8.61
CA ILE A 349 16.63 -9.53 9.96
C ILE A 349 17.24 -10.47 11.00
N ASN A 350 17.17 -11.78 10.78
CA ASN A 350 17.68 -12.83 11.67
C ASN A 350 17.18 -12.65 13.12
N LEU A 351 15.86 -12.75 13.30
CA LEU A 351 15.19 -12.62 14.61
C LEU A 351 15.62 -13.68 15.64
N LYS A 352 16.18 -14.82 15.19
CA LYS A 352 16.58 -15.94 16.07
C LYS A 352 17.90 -15.70 16.78
N GLU A 353 18.85 -15.02 16.12
CA GLU A 353 20.20 -14.80 16.64
C GLU A 353 20.44 -13.34 17.08
N SER A 354 19.36 -12.54 17.20
CA SER A 354 19.40 -11.11 17.56
C SER A 354 18.27 -10.68 18.50
N GLU A 355 18.33 -9.42 18.95
CA GLU A 355 17.27 -8.72 19.70
C GLU A 355 16.52 -7.72 18.82
N ARG A 356 16.64 -7.87 17.49
CA ARG A 356 15.93 -7.07 16.51
C ARG A 356 14.43 -7.35 16.62
N GLN A 357 13.62 -6.34 16.39
CA GLN A 357 12.17 -6.42 16.41
C GLN A 357 11.60 -5.91 15.10
N ILE A 358 10.42 -6.39 14.71
CA ILE A 358 9.74 -5.95 13.49
C ILE A 358 8.26 -5.64 13.77
N ILE A 359 7.81 -4.51 13.22
CA ILE A 359 6.41 -4.07 13.23
C ILE A 359 5.94 -4.00 11.78
N PHE A 360 4.91 -4.78 11.45
CA PHE A 360 4.24 -4.74 10.15
C PHE A 360 2.99 -3.87 10.22
N LEU A 361 2.87 -2.87 9.35
CA LEU A 361 1.71 -2.01 9.19
C LEU A 361 1.08 -2.23 7.83
N GLY A 362 -0.22 -2.51 7.77
CA GLY A 362 -0.89 -2.74 6.49
C GLY A 362 -2.40 -2.87 6.55
N ASP A 363 -3.02 -2.80 5.37
CA ASP A 363 -4.46 -2.86 5.19
C ASP A 363 -4.90 -4.28 4.82
N PRO A 364 -5.59 -5.02 5.72
CA PRO A 364 -5.95 -6.40 5.51
C PRO A 364 -7.14 -6.57 4.54
N PHE A 365 -7.73 -5.50 4.00
CA PHE A 365 -8.85 -5.53 3.05
C PHE A 365 -8.46 -5.21 1.60
N GLN A 366 -7.25 -4.68 1.40
CA GLN A 366 -6.72 -4.45 0.05
C GLN A 366 -6.36 -5.77 -0.66
N ILE A 367 -6.07 -5.65 -1.96
CA ILE A 367 -5.44 -6.73 -2.74
C ILE A 367 -4.01 -6.96 -2.26
N THR A 368 -3.68 -8.24 -2.08
CA THR A 368 -2.38 -8.75 -1.63
C THR A 368 -1.48 -9.12 -2.82
N ARG A 369 -0.18 -9.27 -2.59
CA ARG A 369 0.68 -10.00 -3.55
C ARG A 369 0.50 -11.50 -3.33
N GLY A 370 -0.17 -12.17 -4.26
CA GLY A 370 -0.59 -13.56 -4.08
C GLY A 370 -1.77 -13.67 -3.11
N LYS A 371 -1.93 -14.82 -2.46
CA LYS A 371 -3.11 -15.10 -1.64
C LYS A 371 -3.06 -14.42 -0.27
N ALA A 372 -4.22 -14.24 0.36
CA ALA A 372 -4.33 -13.60 1.68
C ALA A 372 -3.70 -14.43 2.82
N ASP A 373 -3.71 -15.77 2.72
CA ASP A 373 -3.05 -16.72 3.63
C ASP A 373 -1.52 -16.83 3.41
N GLU A 374 -1.02 -16.31 2.29
CA GLU A 374 0.42 -16.18 2.00
C GLU A 374 0.97 -14.80 2.42
N SER A 375 0.10 -13.86 2.80
CA SER A 375 0.44 -12.49 3.23
C SER A 375 1.10 -12.45 4.60
N VAL A 376 2.02 -11.51 4.80
CA VAL A 376 2.62 -11.24 6.11
C VAL A 376 1.61 -10.73 7.16
N LEU A 377 0.44 -10.25 6.74
CA LEU A 377 -0.64 -9.87 7.67
C LEU A 377 -1.41 -11.06 8.24
N CYS A 378 -1.16 -12.30 7.77
CA CYS A 378 -1.69 -13.51 8.37
C CYS A 378 -0.79 -13.96 9.53
N ASN A 379 -1.35 -13.96 10.75
CA ASN A 379 -0.65 -14.35 11.98
C ASN A 379 -0.15 -15.81 11.88
N GLU A 380 -1.01 -16.73 11.46
CA GLU A 380 -0.70 -18.14 11.28
C GLU A 380 0.45 -18.34 10.29
N ARG A 381 0.50 -17.54 9.20
CA ARG A 381 1.60 -17.56 8.24
C ARG A 381 2.90 -17.14 8.90
N LEU A 382 2.94 -15.98 9.55
CA LEU A 382 4.16 -15.48 10.21
C LEU A 382 4.65 -16.43 11.31
N HIS A 383 3.76 -16.97 12.14
CA HIS A 383 4.12 -17.97 13.14
C HIS A 383 4.70 -19.24 12.49
N SER A 384 4.10 -19.73 11.40
CA SER A 384 4.59 -20.93 10.69
C SER A 384 5.98 -20.75 10.06
N VAL A 385 6.29 -19.56 9.53
CA VAL A 385 7.57 -19.26 8.87
C VAL A 385 8.68 -18.96 9.89
N THR A 386 8.34 -18.24 10.97
CA THR A 386 9.35 -17.71 11.90
C THR A 386 9.56 -18.59 13.13
N GLY A 387 8.51 -19.26 13.61
CA GLY A 387 8.45 -19.92 14.92
C GLY A 387 8.27 -18.96 16.12
N PHE A 388 8.09 -17.66 15.88
CA PHE A 388 7.82 -16.68 16.93
C PHE A 388 6.32 -16.46 17.13
N GLN A 389 5.92 -16.17 18.37
CA GLN A 389 4.60 -15.60 18.65
C GLN A 389 4.50 -14.20 18.04
N VAL A 390 3.30 -13.89 17.52
CA VAL A 390 3.01 -12.63 16.83
C VAL A 390 1.91 -11.91 17.62
N SER A 391 2.22 -10.69 18.06
CA SER A 391 1.23 -9.80 18.67
C SER A 391 0.46 -9.04 17.58
N GLU A 392 -0.83 -8.79 17.79
CA GLU A 392 -1.68 -8.09 16.81
C GLU A 392 -2.47 -6.91 17.43
N VAL A 393 -2.60 -5.83 16.66
CA VAL A 393 -3.41 -4.66 16.96
C VAL A 393 -4.24 -4.27 15.74
N VAL A 394 -5.57 -4.40 15.83
CA VAL A 394 -6.50 -3.94 14.80
C VAL A 394 -6.95 -2.51 15.11
N LEU A 395 -6.66 -1.56 14.22
CA LEU A 395 -7.14 -0.18 14.29
C LEU A 395 -8.63 -0.12 13.93
N LYS A 396 -9.46 0.21 14.93
CA LYS A 396 -10.92 0.37 14.77
C LYS A 396 -11.37 1.83 14.62
N TYR A 397 -10.48 2.77 14.91
CA TYR A 397 -10.79 4.20 14.89
C TYR A 397 -10.64 4.76 13.49
N ILE A 398 -11.66 5.49 13.02
CA ILE A 398 -11.62 6.29 11.80
C ILE A 398 -11.39 7.74 12.23
N SER A 399 -10.48 8.46 11.57
CA SER A 399 -10.25 9.87 11.88
C SER A 399 -11.54 10.70 11.66
N PRO A 400 -11.85 11.72 12.47
CA PRO A 400 -13.15 12.40 12.41
C PRO A 400 -13.40 13.12 11.08
N GLU A 401 -12.32 13.63 10.47
CA GLU A 401 -12.31 14.20 9.10
C GLU A 401 -12.72 13.20 8.01
N LYS A 402 -12.64 11.90 8.32
CA LYS A 402 -12.88 10.77 7.40
C LYS A 402 -14.12 9.95 7.75
N GLU A 403 -14.73 10.16 8.92
CA GLU A 403 -15.94 9.46 9.37
C GLU A 403 -17.12 9.68 8.40
N ASN A 404 -17.25 10.90 7.86
CA ASN A 404 -18.25 11.27 6.85
C ASN A 404 -17.76 11.15 5.39
N ASP A 405 -16.58 10.54 5.14
CA ASP A 405 -16.08 10.38 3.77
C ASP A 405 -16.71 9.15 3.09
N LEU A 406 -17.40 9.37 1.97
CA LEU A 406 -18.14 8.34 1.26
C LEU A 406 -17.26 7.18 0.76
N PHE A 407 -15.98 7.45 0.46
CA PHE A 407 -15.01 6.39 0.16
C PHE A 407 -14.82 5.46 1.37
N VAL A 408 -14.64 6.03 2.56
CA VAL A 408 -14.44 5.29 3.80
C VAL A 408 -15.71 4.54 4.21
N HIS A 409 -16.89 5.16 4.04
CA HIS A 409 -18.18 4.50 4.28
C HIS A 409 -18.38 3.23 3.42
N ASN A 410 -18.09 3.31 2.12
CA ASN A 410 -18.17 2.15 1.23
C ASN A 410 -17.07 1.12 1.54
N CYS A 411 -15.85 1.55 1.86
CA CYS A 411 -14.76 0.66 2.29
C CYS A 411 -15.10 -0.08 3.60
N LEU A 412 -15.74 0.58 4.58
CA LEU A 412 -16.20 -0.05 5.81
C LEU A 412 -17.23 -1.15 5.53
N LYS A 413 -18.24 -0.87 4.70
CA LYS A 413 -19.20 -1.87 4.23
C LYS A 413 -18.50 -3.08 3.60
N LEU A 414 -17.52 -2.85 2.71
CA LEU A 414 -16.77 -3.92 2.03
C LEU A 414 -15.91 -4.72 3.02
N ALA A 415 -15.22 -4.05 3.95
CA ALA A 415 -14.41 -4.68 5.00
C ALA A 415 -15.25 -5.59 5.90
N GLU A 416 -16.44 -5.16 6.31
CA GLU A 416 -17.39 -6.01 7.05
C GLU A 416 -17.78 -7.28 6.27
N ARG A 417 -18.00 -7.16 4.95
CA ARG A 417 -18.37 -8.29 4.09
C ARG A 417 -17.22 -9.27 3.90
N ILE A 418 -16.00 -8.77 3.72
CA ILE A 418 -14.78 -9.58 3.66
C ILE A 418 -14.59 -10.34 4.98
N ASN A 419 -14.65 -9.66 6.13
CA ASN A 419 -14.51 -10.30 7.45
C ASN A 419 -15.56 -11.37 7.71
N LYS A 420 -16.84 -11.10 7.38
CA LYS A 420 -17.94 -12.07 7.57
C LYS A 420 -17.99 -13.14 6.47
N LYS A 421 -17.13 -13.07 5.44
CA LYS A 421 -17.13 -13.91 4.23
C LYS A 421 -18.47 -13.91 3.46
N ILE A 422 -19.13 -12.75 3.41
CA ILE A 422 -20.45 -12.56 2.79
C ILE A 422 -20.30 -11.91 1.42
N PHE A 423 -20.22 -12.71 0.36
CA PHE A 423 -19.98 -12.24 -1.02
C PHE A 423 -21.23 -12.22 -1.92
N ASN A 424 -22.40 -12.45 -1.34
CA ASN A 424 -23.72 -12.35 -1.96
C ASN A 424 -24.40 -10.98 -1.79
N GLN A 425 -23.73 -10.00 -1.16
CA GLN A 425 -24.24 -8.64 -0.97
C GLN A 425 -23.13 -7.61 -1.20
N MET A 426 -23.30 -6.79 -2.23
CA MET A 426 -22.49 -5.59 -2.50
C MET A 426 -23.43 -4.44 -2.90
N ASP A 427 -23.26 -3.31 -2.24
CA ASP A 427 -23.94 -2.05 -2.50
C ASP A 427 -22.91 -0.93 -2.34
N ILE A 428 -22.77 -0.09 -3.36
CA ILE A 428 -21.83 1.04 -3.40
C ILE A 428 -22.66 2.32 -3.43
N ALA A 429 -22.61 3.08 -2.34
CA ALA A 429 -23.32 4.35 -2.24
C ALA A 429 -22.64 5.39 -3.14
N THR A 430 -23.44 6.13 -3.91
CA THR A 430 -23.02 7.21 -4.80
C THR A 430 -23.60 8.55 -4.32
N ASP A 431 -22.92 9.66 -4.62
CA ASP A 431 -23.36 11.03 -4.29
C ASP A 431 -23.45 11.94 -5.54
N GLY A 432 -22.97 11.48 -6.70
CA GLY A 432 -22.88 12.29 -7.91
C GLY A 432 -21.78 13.36 -7.87
N ILE A 433 -20.92 13.37 -6.86
CA ILE A 433 -19.85 14.37 -6.64
C ILE A 433 -18.49 13.68 -6.49
N LYS A 434 -18.28 12.90 -5.42
CA LYS A 434 -17.08 12.08 -5.20
C LYS A 434 -17.20 10.71 -5.85
N ILE A 435 -18.36 10.08 -5.75
CA ILE A 435 -18.64 8.75 -6.32
C ILE A 435 -19.81 8.91 -7.29
N ILE A 436 -19.48 8.92 -8.57
CA ILE A 436 -20.37 9.24 -9.67
C ILE A 436 -20.71 7.96 -10.42
N GLU A 437 -22.00 7.65 -10.58
CA GLU A 437 -22.42 6.60 -11.51
C GLU A 437 -22.31 7.12 -12.95
N SER A 438 -21.63 6.36 -13.82
CA SER A 438 -21.44 6.73 -15.22
C SER A 438 -22.77 6.71 -15.98
N PRO A 439 -23.04 7.66 -16.91
CA PRO A 439 -24.23 7.63 -17.74
C PRO A 439 -24.43 6.28 -18.44
N SER A 440 -25.66 5.77 -18.45
CA SER A 440 -26.01 4.53 -19.16
C SER A 440 -25.93 4.69 -20.67
N GLU A 441 -26.25 5.88 -21.20
CA GLU A 441 -26.19 6.17 -22.63
C GLU A 441 -24.74 6.28 -23.12
N GLN A 442 -24.43 5.58 -24.21
CA GLN A 442 -23.07 5.51 -24.76
C GLN A 442 -22.54 6.88 -25.23
N ALA A 443 -23.40 7.74 -25.79
CA ALA A 443 -23.02 9.08 -26.23
C ALA A 443 -22.63 9.98 -25.04
N SER A 444 -23.45 10.03 -23.99
CA SER A 444 -23.15 10.79 -22.77
C SER A 444 -21.92 10.25 -22.04
N LYS A 445 -21.73 8.92 -22.03
CA LYS A 445 -20.52 8.28 -21.48
C LYS A 445 -19.26 8.67 -22.27
N HIS A 446 -19.34 8.71 -23.59
CA HIS A 446 -18.25 9.19 -24.45
C HIS A 446 -17.91 10.64 -24.13
N GLN A 447 -18.90 11.53 -24.09
CA GLN A 447 -18.71 12.95 -23.78
C GLN A 447 -18.05 13.14 -22.40
N LEU A 448 -18.50 12.42 -21.37
CA LEU A 448 -17.90 12.48 -20.03
C LEU A 448 -16.42 12.06 -20.05
N ILE A 449 -16.07 10.99 -20.76
CA ILE A 449 -14.67 10.54 -20.86
C ILE A 449 -13.84 11.58 -21.64
N GLN A 450 -14.40 12.14 -22.72
CA GLN A 450 -13.78 13.22 -23.50
C GLN A 450 -13.47 14.44 -22.62
N ASP A 451 -14.47 14.95 -21.89
CA ASP A 451 -14.34 16.14 -21.04
C ASP A 451 -13.30 15.93 -19.92
N LEU A 452 -13.27 14.74 -19.30
CA LEU A 452 -12.31 14.41 -18.25
C LEU A 452 -10.86 14.35 -18.77
N PHE A 453 -10.62 13.60 -19.86
CA PHE A 453 -9.26 13.38 -20.36
C PHE A 453 -8.72 14.57 -21.18
N LEU A 454 -9.56 15.38 -21.83
CA LEU A 454 -9.12 16.64 -22.43
C LEU A 454 -8.79 17.70 -21.38
N LYS A 455 -9.46 17.69 -20.21
CA LYS A 455 -9.21 18.64 -19.12
C LYS A 455 -7.95 18.33 -18.30
N ASP A 456 -7.74 17.07 -17.91
CA ASP A 456 -6.59 16.67 -17.07
C ASP A 456 -6.19 15.21 -17.35
N SER A 457 -5.54 14.95 -18.48
CA SER A 457 -5.04 13.60 -18.85
C SER A 457 -3.89 13.09 -17.96
N ILE A 458 -3.22 13.99 -17.24
CA ILE A 458 -2.14 13.67 -16.31
C ILE A 458 -2.70 13.06 -15.04
N SER A 459 -3.70 13.70 -14.42
CA SER A 459 -4.27 13.30 -13.13
C SER A 459 -5.54 12.44 -13.25
N THR A 460 -6.08 12.28 -14.47
CA THR A 460 -7.16 11.34 -14.76
C THR A 460 -6.61 9.99 -15.22
N LYS A 461 -7.14 8.88 -14.70
CA LYS A 461 -6.76 7.52 -15.13
C LYS A 461 -7.98 6.63 -15.30
N PHE A 462 -7.93 5.75 -16.30
CA PHE A 462 -8.82 4.59 -16.38
C PHE A 462 -8.20 3.42 -15.62
N ILE A 463 -8.93 2.85 -14.67
CA ILE A 463 -8.49 1.68 -13.92
C ILE A 463 -9.24 0.45 -14.43
N ALA A 464 -8.47 -0.58 -14.77
CA ALA A 464 -8.96 -1.82 -15.33
C ALA A 464 -8.58 -3.03 -14.47
N PHE A 465 -9.21 -4.17 -14.75
CA PHE A 465 -8.85 -5.44 -14.13
C PHE A 465 -7.65 -6.08 -14.84
N SER A 466 -7.67 -6.14 -16.17
CA SER A 466 -6.71 -6.84 -17.01
C SER A 466 -5.82 -5.91 -17.86
N ASN A 467 -4.65 -6.39 -18.29
CA ASN A 467 -3.80 -5.68 -19.24
C ASN A 467 -4.45 -5.53 -20.64
N SER A 468 -5.34 -6.45 -21.02
CA SER A 468 -6.08 -6.38 -22.28
C SER A 468 -6.98 -5.15 -22.30
N GLU A 469 -7.80 -4.95 -21.27
CA GLU A 469 -8.64 -3.77 -21.11
C GLU A 469 -7.83 -2.46 -21.06
N VAL A 470 -6.67 -2.46 -20.38
CA VAL A 470 -5.75 -1.30 -20.38
C VAL A 470 -5.32 -0.95 -21.80
N ASN A 471 -4.91 -1.92 -22.61
CA ASN A 471 -4.48 -1.69 -23.98
C ASN A 471 -5.66 -1.27 -24.88
N GLN A 472 -6.83 -1.89 -24.72
CA GLN A 472 -8.04 -1.53 -25.46
C GLN A 472 -8.46 -0.09 -25.16
N PHE A 473 -8.56 0.30 -23.88
CA PHE A 473 -8.93 1.66 -23.49
C PHE A 473 -7.89 2.69 -23.94
N ASN A 474 -6.60 2.44 -23.72
CA ASN A 474 -5.53 3.33 -24.19
C ASN A 474 -5.62 3.59 -25.71
N ASN A 475 -5.79 2.52 -26.51
CA ASN A 475 -5.93 2.65 -27.96
C ASN A 475 -7.24 3.34 -28.37
N TRP A 476 -8.35 3.05 -27.69
CA TRP A 476 -9.63 3.71 -27.93
C TRP A 476 -9.57 5.21 -27.62
N LEU A 477 -9.00 5.59 -26.47
CA LEU A 477 -8.88 6.98 -26.04
C LEU A 477 -8.00 7.79 -27.01
N ARG A 478 -6.83 7.26 -27.37
CA ARG A 478 -5.93 7.89 -28.34
C ARG A 478 -6.62 8.15 -29.67
N ARG A 479 -7.31 7.14 -30.23
CA ARG A 479 -7.96 7.23 -31.54
C ARG A 479 -9.17 8.17 -31.54
N ASN A 480 -10.06 8.05 -30.55
CA ASN A 480 -11.37 8.71 -30.58
C ASN A 480 -11.39 10.08 -29.88
N ILE A 481 -10.56 10.29 -28.86
CA ILE A 481 -10.54 11.55 -28.08
C ILE A 481 -9.39 12.46 -28.52
N PHE A 482 -8.18 11.90 -28.68
CA PHE A 482 -6.99 12.69 -29.04
C PHE A 482 -6.71 12.71 -30.56
N ASN A 483 -7.50 12.01 -31.38
CA ASN A 483 -7.30 11.85 -32.83
C ASN A 483 -5.90 11.30 -33.21
N ARG A 484 -5.30 10.50 -32.33
CA ARG A 484 -3.98 9.86 -32.46
C ARG A 484 -4.16 8.40 -32.86
N SER A 485 -3.75 8.06 -34.09
CA SER A 485 -3.82 6.71 -34.61
C SER A 485 -2.45 6.23 -35.11
N GLY A 486 -2.21 4.92 -35.04
CA GLY A 486 -0.90 4.34 -35.38
C GLY A 486 0.10 4.44 -34.23
N SER A 487 1.32 4.90 -34.55
CA SER A 487 2.46 4.95 -33.63
C SER A 487 2.28 5.96 -32.49
N ILE A 488 3.26 6.02 -31.58
CA ILE A 488 3.33 6.95 -30.45
C ILE A 488 3.55 8.38 -30.97
N ASN A 489 2.87 9.37 -30.37
CA ASN A 489 2.89 10.76 -30.83
C ASN A 489 3.37 11.72 -29.73
N SER A 490 3.80 12.92 -30.14
CA SER A 490 4.03 14.03 -29.21
C SER A 490 2.74 14.36 -28.42
N GLY A 491 2.91 14.67 -27.14
CA GLY A 491 1.84 14.86 -26.16
C GLY A 491 1.16 13.57 -25.70
N ASP A 492 1.63 12.37 -26.08
CA ASP A 492 1.17 11.13 -25.45
C ASP A 492 1.71 11.01 -24.02
N ILE A 493 0.88 10.53 -23.09
CA ILE A 493 1.34 10.17 -21.74
C ILE A 493 1.79 8.71 -21.76
N VAL A 494 2.99 8.44 -21.27
CA VAL A 494 3.56 7.09 -21.13
C VAL A 494 3.86 6.74 -19.67
N HIS A 495 3.87 5.45 -19.40
CA HIS A 495 4.17 4.81 -18.12
C HIS A 495 5.36 3.86 -18.32
N ILE A 496 6.40 4.00 -17.49
CA ILE A 496 7.70 3.34 -17.67
C ILE A 496 7.75 2.09 -16.78
N HIS A 497 7.83 0.90 -17.40
CA HIS A 497 7.73 -0.41 -16.72
C HIS A 497 9.09 -1.05 -16.34
N ASN A 498 10.20 -0.32 -16.44
CA ASN A 498 11.51 -0.72 -15.94
C ASN A 498 12.23 0.46 -15.30
N SER A 499 13.32 0.19 -14.58
CA SER A 499 14.27 1.22 -14.14
C SER A 499 15.54 1.17 -14.99
N PHE A 500 16.12 2.34 -15.22
CA PHE A 500 17.39 2.51 -15.92
C PHE A 500 18.03 3.85 -15.51
N SER A 501 19.34 3.98 -15.73
CA SER A 501 20.06 5.24 -15.52
C SER A 501 20.48 5.81 -16.87
N LEU A 502 20.41 7.13 -17.01
CA LEU A 502 20.95 7.86 -18.15
C LEU A 502 22.17 8.66 -17.72
N GLN A 503 23.18 8.75 -18.58
CA GLN A 503 24.23 9.76 -18.39
C GLN A 503 23.61 11.16 -18.51
N ASN A 504 24.13 12.10 -17.73
CA ASN A 504 23.69 13.48 -17.81
C ASN A 504 24.38 14.17 -19.00
N THR A 505 23.81 15.28 -19.47
CA THR A 505 24.43 16.08 -20.55
C THR A 505 25.60 16.93 -20.06
N ASP A 506 25.73 17.08 -18.74
CA ASP A 506 26.88 17.66 -18.06
C ASP A 506 27.65 16.52 -17.37
N ASP A 507 28.91 16.30 -17.76
CA ASP A 507 29.77 15.25 -17.21
C ASP A 507 30.04 15.42 -15.69
N TYR A 508 29.77 16.60 -15.12
CA TYR A 508 29.91 16.88 -13.69
C TYR A 508 28.64 16.57 -12.87
N GLU A 509 27.48 16.36 -13.51
CA GLU A 509 26.24 15.97 -12.82
C GLU A 509 26.07 14.45 -12.71
N PRO A 510 25.48 13.93 -11.60
CA PRO A 510 25.24 12.50 -11.44
C PRO A 510 24.25 11.94 -12.48
N PRO A 511 24.34 10.63 -12.80
CA PRO A 511 23.41 9.96 -13.72
C PRO A 511 21.94 10.11 -13.31
N ILE A 512 21.08 10.33 -14.29
CA ILE A 512 19.64 10.50 -14.09
C ILE A 512 19.00 9.13 -13.94
N TYR A 513 18.58 8.77 -12.72
CA TYR A 513 17.89 7.51 -12.44
C TYR A 513 16.39 7.62 -12.76
N VAL A 514 15.91 6.85 -13.73
CA VAL A 514 14.48 6.71 -14.05
C VAL A 514 13.92 5.53 -13.30
N SER A 515 12.93 5.77 -12.44
CA SER A 515 12.28 4.72 -11.65
C SER A 515 11.21 3.94 -12.43
N ASN A 516 11.02 2.66 -12.09
CA ASN A 516 9.86 1.90 -12.56
C ASN A 516 8.56 2.53 -11.98
N ASP A 517 7.48 2.44 -12.75
CA ASP A 517 6.20 3.12 -12.53
C ASP A 517 6.28 4.67 -12.60
N SER A 518 7.30 5.23 -13.26
CA SER A 518 7.33 6.67 -13.59
C SER A 518 6.39 6.99 -14.76
N PHE A 519 5.78 8.17 -14.73
CA PHE A 519 5.02 8.72 -15.87
C PHE A 519 5.81 9.82 -16.57
N ALA A 520 5.64 9.92 -17.89
CA ALA A 520 6.23 10.97 -18.69
C ALA A 520 5.28 11.43 -19.82
N GLU A 521 5.40 12.69 -20.23
CA GLU A 521 4.80 13.24 -21.45
C GLU A 521 5.81 13.11 -22.60
N VAL A 522 5.39 12.58 -23.75
CA VAL A 522 6.23 12.49 -24.94
C VAL A 522 6.39 13.86 -25.57
N ILE A 523 7.63 14.33 -25.73
CA ILE A 523 7.94 15.57 -26.44
C ILE A 523 8.21 15.26 -27.92
N GLU A 524 9.09 14.29 -28.18
CA GLU A 524 9.59 13.98 -29.52
C GLU A 524 9.77 12.46 -29.70
N VAL A 525 9.53 11.99 -30.92
CA VAL A 525 9.64 10.58 -31.30
C VAL A 525 10.47 10.48 -32.57
N ASN A 526 11.61 9.80 -32.49
CA ASN A 526 12.45 9.46 -33.63
C ASN A 526 12.31 7.95 -33.92
N GLU A 527 11.64 7.62 -35.03
CA GLU A 527 11.47 6.24 -35.51
C GLU A 527 12.64 5.74 -36.37
N ASN A 528 13.57 6.61 -36.76
CA ASN A 528 14.72 6.29 -37.62
C ASN A 528 15.88 5.72 -36.80
N VAL A 529 15.63 4.62 -36.10
CA VAL A 529 16.62 3.86 -35.33
C VAL A 529 16.79 2.48 -35.97
N GLU A 530 18.03 2.08 -36.24
CA GLU A 530 18.31 0.74 -36.76
C GLU A 530 17.82 -0.34 -35.78
N PRO A 531 17.04 -1.34 -36.24
CA PRO A 531 16.62 -2.44 -35.39
C PRO A 531 17.81 -3.36 -35.09
N LEU A 532 17.85 -3.96 -33.90
CA LEU A 532 18.77 -5.04 -33.64
C LEU A 532 18.32 -6.28 -34.43
N VAL A 533 19.22 -6.87 -35.21
CA VAL A 533 18.99 -8.14 -35.91
C VAL A 533 19.98 -9.17 -35.38
N GLN A 534 19.50 -10.21 -34.71
CA GLN A 534 20.33 -11.23 -34.06
C GLN A 534 19.92 -12.64 -34.49
N PHE A 535 20.88 -13.40 -35.01
CA PHE A 535 20.69 -14.84 -35.25
C PHE A 535 20.85 -15.60 -33.93
N LEU A 536 19.86 -16.44 -33.60
CA LEU A 536 19.88 -17.31 -32.43
C LEU A 536 20.04 -18.77 -32.83
N LYS A 537 20.81 -19.54 -32.05
CA LYS A 537 21.05 -20.95 -32.31
C LYS A 537 19.75 -21.75 -32.20
N GLY A 538 19.37 -22.46 -33.25
CA GLY A 538 18.10 -23.20 -33.30
C GLY A 538 16.87 -22.34 -33.65
N ARG A 539 17.07 -21.24 -34.38
CA ARG A 539 16.03 -20.49 -35.09
C ARG A 539 16.40 -20.38 -36.56
N GLU A 540 15.41 -20.50 -37.45
CA GLU A 540 15.61 -20.41 -38.91
C GLU A 540 15.73 -18.96 -39.38
N THR A 541 14.99 -18.04 -38.75
CA THR A 541 15.01 -16.61 -39.01
C THR A 541 15.71 -15.85 -37.88
N PRO A 542 16.41 -14.73 -38.18
CA PRO A 542 16.94 -13.86 -37.13
C PRO A 542 15.80 -13.18 -36.35
N ILE A 543 16.05 -12.87 -35.08
CA ILE A 543 15.16 -12.06 -34.25
C ILE A 543 15.46 -10.59 -34.54
N THR A 544 14.41 -9.83 -34.90
CA THR A 544 14.49 -8.40 -35.18
C THR A 544 13.80 -7.61 -34.09
N VAL A 545 14.54 -6.80 -33.34
CA VAL A 545 14.04 -5.98 -32.22
C VAL A 545 14.01 -4.50 -32.65
N PRO A 546 12.83 -3.93 -32.95
CA PRO A 546 12.71 -2.53 -33.33
C PRO A 546 12.72 -1.59 -32.12
N PHE A 547 13.52 -0.53 -32.22
CA PHE A 547 13.62 0.53 -31.22
C PHE A 547 13.00 1.83 -31.71
N LEU A 548 12.72 2.73 -30.76
CA LEU A 548 12.53 4.16 -30.98
C LEU A 548 13.53 4.91 -30.11
N ARG A 549 13.92 6.11 -30.52
CA ARG A 549 14.58 7.09 -29.64
C ARG A 549 13.57 8.17 -29.32
N ILE A 550 13.27 8.41 -28.05
CA ILE A 550 12.23 9.36 -27.66
C ILE A 550 12.75 10.36 -26.64
N LYS A 551 12.27 11.60 -26.75
CA LYS A 551 12.46 12.64 -25.73
C LYS A 551 11.15 12.81 -24.97
N VAL A 552 11.22 12.81 -23.64
CA VAL A 552 10.05 12.94 -22.75
C VAL A 552 10.29 13.93 -21.62
N ARG A 553 9.20 14.45 -21.05
CA ARG A 553 9.19 15.20 -19.78
C ARG A 553 8.65 14.31 -18.67
N LEU A 554 9.46 14.02 -17.66
CA LEU A 554 9.00 13.27 -16.48
C LEU A 554 7.94 14.08 -15.72
N LEU A 555 6.80 13.47 -15.38
CA LEU A 555 5.70 14.20 -14.74
C LEU A 555 5.93 14.51 -13.26
N LYS A 556 6.95 13.90 -12.63
CA LYS A 556 7.25 14.07 -11.19
C LYS A 556 8.04 15.33 -10.89
N ASP A 557 9.06 15.61 -11.70
CA ASP A 557 10.06 16.67 -11.50
C ASP A 557 10.19 17.61 -12.72
N LEU A 558 9.39 17.36 -13.77
CA LEU A 558 9.40 18.08 -15.04
C LEU A 558 10.75 18.02 -15.80
N LYS A 559 11.65 17.09 -15.44
CA LYS A 559 12.94 16.94 -16.12
C LYS A 559 12.73 16.36 -17.51
N GLU A 560 13.33 17.00 -18.52
CA GLU A 560 13.37 16.46 -19.88
C GLU A 560 14.54 15.48 -20.02
N ILE A 561 14.26 14.30 -20.57
CA ILE A 561 15.23 13.21 -20.77
C ILE A 561 15.01 12.55 -22.13
N GLU A 562 16.06 11.93 -22.66
CA GLU A 562 16.02 11.21 -23.93
C GLU A 562 16.60 9.80 -23.77
N PHE A 563 15.93 8.79 -24.36
CA PHE A 563 16.35 7.39 -24.25
C PHE A 563 15.83 6.52 -25.39
N PHE A 564 16.41 5.33 -25.54
CA PHE A 564 15.87 4.27 -26.40
C PHE A 564 14.71 3.54 -25.72
N CYS A 565 13.70 3.14 -26.49
CA CYS A 565 12.60 2.31 -25.99
C CYS A 565 12.20 1.22 -27.01
N PHE A 566 11.58 0.14 -26.52
CA PHE A 566 11.13 -0.97 -27.35
C PHE A 566 9.83 -0.61 -28.10
N LYS A 567 9.88 -0.54 -29.44
CA LYS A 567 8.73 -0.15 -30.27
C LYS A 567 7.54 -1.10 -30.11
N SER A 568 7.80 -2.40 -30.05
CA SER A 568 6.78 -3.45 -29.92
C SER A 568 6.12 -3.48 -28.54
N TYR A 569 6.87 -3.18 -27.47
CA TYR A 569 6.39 -3.32 -26.09
C TYR A 569 5.22 -2.39 -25.75
N LEU A 570 5.08 -1.25 -26.44
CA LEU A 570 3.92 -0.35 -26.34
C LEU A 570 2.58 -1.02 -26.69
N TYR A 571 2.60 -2.01 -27.58
CA TYR A 571 1.42 -2.55 -28.27
C TYR A 571 1.13 -4.03 -27.98
N THR A 572 2.05 -4.78 -27.36
CA THR A 572 1.84 -6.20 -27.01
C THR A 572 0.74 -6.39 -25.96
N ASP A 573 -0.01 -7.48 -25.99
CA ASP A 573 -1.12 -7.68 -25.03
C ASP A 573 -0.66 -7.82 -23.57
N LYS A 574 0.53 -8.41 -23.35
CA LYS A 574 1.15 -8.57 -22.03
C LYS A 574 2.32 -7.61 -21.84
N PRO A 575 2.49 -6.99 -20.64
CA PRO A 575 3.58 -6.06 -20.32
C PRO A 575 4.89 -6.80 -20.03
N GLU A 576 5.28 -7.69 -20.93
CA GLU A 576 6.44 -8.58 -20.85
C GLU A 576 7.19 -8.52 -22.20
N LEU A 577 8.50 -8.76 -22.16
CA LEU A 577 9.29 -9.04 -23.37
C LEU A 577 9.27 -10.55 -23.58
N ASP A 578 9.18 -11.01 -24.83
CA ASP A 578 9.27 -12.43 -25.12
C ASP A 578 10.71 -12.95 -24.93
N LYS A 579 10.82 -14.27 -24.73
CA LYS A 579 12.09 -14.91 -24.37
C LYS A 579 13.13 -14.84 -25.48
N ASP A 580 12.70 -14.88 -26.75
CA ASP A 580 13.62 -14.82 -27.89
C ASP A 580 14.16 -13.39 -28.07
N THR A 581 13.34 -12.35 -27.84
CA THR A 581 13.79 -10.95 -27.76
C THR A 581 14.79 -10.74 -26.62
N LEU A 582 14.49 -11.25 -25.41
CA LEU A 582 15.42 -11.14 -24.26
C LEU A 582 16.76 -11.83 -24.54
N LEU A 583 16.72 -13.03 -25.13
CA LEU A 583 17.92 -13.79 -25.52
C LEU A 583 18.69 -13.09 -26.65
N ALA A 584 18.01 -12.52 -27.64
CA ALA A 584 18.62 -11.74 -28.71
C ALA A 584 19.36 -10.50 -28.20
N LEU A 585 18.76 -9.77 -27.25
CA LEU A 585 19.41 -8.65 -26.57
C LEU A 585 20.63 -9.12 -25.78
N HIS A 586 20.51 -10.19 -25.00
CA HIS A 586 21.61 -10.73 -24.20
C HIS A 586 22.81 -11.16 -25.06
N VAL A 587 22.56 -11.97 -26.11
CA VAL A 587 23.59 -12.47 -27.02
C VAL A 587 24.28 -11.31 -27.77
N SER A 588 23.53 -10.33 -28.25
CA SER A 588 24.08 -9.17 -28.95
C SER A 588 24.96 -8.31 -28.05
N THR A 589 24.46 -7.90 -26.88
CA THR A 589 25.21 -7.07 -25.93
C THR A 589 26.41 -7.82 -25.36
N LYS A 590 26.31 -9.14 -25.14
CA LYS A 590 27.46 -9.98 -24.77
C LYS A 590 28.51 -10.06 -25.89
N ALA A 591 28.11 -10.23 -27.16
CA ALA A 591 29.05 -10.25 -28.29
C ALA A 591 29.72 -8.88 -28.55
N LYS A 592 29.11 -7.77 -28.10
CA LYS A 592 29.75 -6.46 -28.00
C LYS A 592 30.81 -6.46 -26.89
N PHE A 593 30.42 -6.82 -25.65
CA PHE A 593 31.34 -6.93 -24.51
C PHE A 593 32.55 -7.84 -24.78
N ASP A 594 32.34 -9.03 -25.35
CA ASP A 594 33.40 -10.01 -25.63
C ASP A 594 34.46 -9.49 -26.62
N ARG A 595 34.11 -8.54 -27.49
CA ARG A 595 35.07 -7.87 -28.37
C ARG A 595 35.90 -6.84 -27.60
N ASP A 596 35.22 -5.99 -26.83
CA ASP A 596 35.85 -4.94 -26.02
C ASP A 596 36.77 -5.53 -24.94
N TRP A 597 36.35 -6.64 -24.31
CA TRP A 597 37.09 -7.40 -23.30
C TRP A 597 38.37 -8.03 -23.86
N LYS A 598 38.28 -8.72 -25.02
CA LYS A 598 39.46 -9.34 -25.67
C LYS A 598 40.51 -8.31 -26.10
N ASN A 599 40.07 -7.12 -26.50
CA ASN A 599 40.98 -6.03 -26.86
C ASN A 599 41.66 -5.40 -25.64
N SER A 600 41.03 -5.47 -24.46
CA SER A 600 41.52 -4.80 -23.24
C SER A 600 42.33 -5.72 -22.33
N ASN A 601 41.95 -6.99 -22.20
CA ASN A 601 42.54 -7.97 -21.28
C ASN A 601 43.16 -9.16 -22.04
N SER A 602 44.46 -9.08 -22.32
CA SER A 602 45.20 -10.09 -23.10
C SER A 602 45.79 -11.27 -22.28
N GLY A 603 45.38 -11.47 -21.02
CA GLY A 603 45.81 -12.62 -20.23
C GLY A 603 45.17 -12.76 -18.84
N ASN A 604 44.90 -14.02 -18.45
CA ASN A 604 44.60 -14.49 -17.08
C ASN A 604 43.65 -13.64 -16.22
N ALA A 605 42.48 -13.30 -16.72
CA ALA A 605 41.37 -12.82 -15.87
C ALA A 605 40.56 -14.00 -15.32
N GLU A 606 40.12 -13.94 -14.06
CA GLU A 606 39.27 -14.97 -13.45
C GLU A 606 37.83 -14.92 -13.99
N GLU A 607 37.14 -16.07 -13.99
CA GLU A 607 35.76 -16.18 -14.48
C GLU A 607 34.76 -15.36 -13.64
N SER A 608 35.07 -15.17 -12.35
CA SER A 608 34.38 -14.26 -11.43
C SER A 608 34.40 -12.81 -11.92
N ASP A 609 35.56 -12.31 -12.33
CA ASP A 609 35.75 -10.93 -12.77
C ASP A 609 35.06 -10.69 -14.13
N TYR A 610 35.21 -11.63 -15.08
CA TYR A 610 34.49 -11.58 -16.35
C TYR A 610 32.97 -11.47 -16.14
N ASN A 611 32.38 -12.30 -15.27
CA ASN A 611 30.94 -12.28 -15.03
C ASN A 611 30.48 -11.00 -14.28
N LEU A 612 31.33 -10.44 -13.42
CA LEU A 612 31.05 -9.17 -12.74
C LEU A 612 31.07 -7.98 -13.72
N GLU A 613 32.07 -7.91 -14.59
CA GLU A 613 32.19 -6.84 -15.59
C GLU A 613 31.13 -6.97 -16.70
N LEU A 614 30.82 -8.20 -17.16
CA LEU A 614 29.69 -8.44 -18.06
C LEU A 614 28.36 -8.00 -17.42
N SER A 615 28.15 -8.27 -16.12
CA SER A 615 26.97 -7.81 -15.37
C SER A 615 26.90 -6.28 -15.25
N LYS A 616 28.02 -5.58 -15.10
CA LYS A 616 28.07 -4.10 -15.16
C LYS A 616 27.77 -3.59 -16.57
N PHE A 617 28.39 -4.17 -17.59
CA PHE A 617 28.21 -3.76 -18.99
C PHE A 617 26.76 -3.95 -19.45
N LEU A 618 26.17 -5.12 -19.20
CA LEU A 618 24.78 -5.40 -19.54
C LEU A 618 23.79 -4.45 -18.83
N ARG A 619 24.07 -3.99 -17.61
CA ARG A 619 23.23 -3.02 -16.88
C ARG A 619 23.36 -1.58 -17.37
N ASN A 620 24.41 -1.26 -18.11
CA ASN A 620 24.69 0.08 -18.63
C ASN A 620 24.45 0.19 -20.14
N ASP A 621 24.26 -0.92 -20.87
CA ASP A 621 24.01 -0.87 -22.31
C ASP A 621 22.62 -0.27 -22.64
N PRO A 622 22.54 0.79 -23.49
CA PRO A 622 21.28 1.48 -23.76
C PRO A 622 20.22 0.67 -24.51
N TYR A 623 20.63 -0.36 -25.27
CA TYR A 623 19.69 -1.20 -26.02
C TYR A 623 19.16 -2.34 -25.15
N PHE A 624 20.01 -2.97 -24.34
CA PHE A 624 19.61 -3.99 -23.38
C PHE A 624 18.64 -3.43 -22.32
N ASN A 625 18.88 -2.21 -21.84
CA ASN A 625 18.06 -1.54 -20.81
C ASN A 625 17.04 -0.54 -21.39
N ALA A 626 16.78 -0.59 -22.70
CA ALA A 626 15.83 0.30 -23.36
C ALA A 626 14.48 0.33 -22.62
N ALA A 627 13.86 1.51 -22.58
CA ALA A 627 12.67 1.75 -21.80
C ALA A 627 11.49 0.88 -22.27
N ARG A 628 10.78 0.32 -21.30
CA ARG A 628 9.60 -0.52 -21.48
C ARG A 628 8.36 0.35 -21.29
N LEU A 629 7.92 1.02 -22.35
CA LEU A 629 6.83 2.01 -22.27
C LEU A 629 5.44 1.41 -22.50
N ARG A 630 4.46 1.85 -21.71
CA ARG A 630 3.03 1.71 -22.01
C ARG A 630 2.37 3.07 -22.09
N PHE A 631 1.20 3.15 -22.72
CA PHE A 631 0.38 4.36 -22.64
C PHE A 631 -0.17 4.52 -21.21
N GLY A 632 0.01 5.71 -20.64
CA GLY A 632 -0.23 6.02 -19.23
C GLY A 632 -1.63 6.59 -18.94
N TYR A 633 -2.61 6.43 -19.84
CA TYR A 633 -3.99 6.85 -19.60
C TYR A 633 -4.80 5.80 -18.83
N ALA A 634 -4.48 4.51 -19.05
CA ALA A 634 -5.07 3.38 -18.34
C ALA A 634 -4.02 2.55 -17.58
N LEU A 635 -4.43 1.96 -16.45
CA LEU A 635 -3.60 1.12 -15.60
C LEU A 635 -4.42 -0.07 -15.06
N THR A 636 -3.78 -1.21 -14.82
CA THR A 636 -4.35 -2.27 -13.98
C THR A 636 -4.36 -1.80 -12.52
N LEU A 637 -5.37 -2.16 -11.72
CA LEU A 637 -5.44 -1.76 -10.31
C LEU A 637 -4.16 -2.12 -9.51
N HIS A 638 -3.54 -3.28 -9.77
CA HIS A 638 -2.26 -3.69 -9.15
C HIS A 638 -1.09 -2.70 -9.38
N ARG A 639 -1.07 -1.95 -10.48
CA ARG A 639 -0.07 -0.89 -10.73
C ARG A 639 -0.48 0.45 -10.15
N ALA A 640 -1.79 0.73 -10.10
CA ALA A 640 -2.33 1.93 -9.46
C ALA A 640 -2.27 1.88 -7.92
N GLN A 641 -2.19 0.71 -7.30
CA GLN A 641 -2.16 0.55 -5.84
C GLN A 641 -1.02 1.35 -5.17
N GLY A 642 -1.38 2.15 -4.17
CA GLY A 642 -0.48 3.10 -3.50
C GLY A 642 0.00 4.24 -4.40
N GLN A 643 -0.71 4.51 -5.50
CA GLN A 643 -0.67 5.77 -6.22
C GLN A 643 -1.98 6.51 -5.95
N GLN A 644 -1.96 7.82 -6.17
CA GLN A 644 -3.09 8.71 -5.92
C GLN A 644 -3.35 9.52 -7.19
N PHE A 645 -4.59 9.48 -7.68
CA PHE A 645 -5.01 10.20 -8.90
C PHE A 645 -6.22 11.07 -8.57
N LYS A 646 -6.31 12.29 -9.11
CA LYS A 646 -7.45 13.19 -8.82
C LYS A 646 -8.78 12.57 -9.23
N SER A 647 -8.84 12.05 -10.46
CA SER A 647 -10.05 11.48 -11.05
C SER A 647 -9.78 10.08 -11.59
N VAL A 648 -10.58 9.10 -11.17
CA VAL A 648 -10.52 7.72 -11.66
C VAL A 648 -11.78 7.39 -12.44
N PHE A 649 -11.67 6.80 -13.63
CA PHE A 649 -12.79 6.14 -14.32
C PHE A 649 -12.56 4.62 -14.29
N VAL A 650 -13.60 3.84 -14.07
CA VAL A 650 -13.50 2.38 -14.00
C VAL A 650 -14.74 1.69 -14.56
N ASN A 651 -14.54 0.52 -15.19
CA ASN A 651 -15.61 -0.44 -15.43
C ASN A 651 -15.61 -1.48 -14.30
N MET A 652 -16.71 -1.60 -13.57
CA MET A 652 -16.87 -2.63 -12.53
C MET A 652 -17.34 -3.98 -13.10
N ASP A 653 -17.79 -4.01 -14.35
CA ASP A 653 -18.13 -5.22 -15.09
C ASP A 653 -16.87 -5.91 -15.63
N ILE A 654 -16.25 -6.73 -14.77
CA ILE A 654 -15.07 -7.54 -15.10
C ILE A 654 -15.48 -8.96 -15.53
N GLU A 655 -14.63 -9.62 -16.33
CA GLU A 655 -14.82 -11.01 -16.79
C GLU A 655 -14.79 -12.06 -15.66
N GLN A 656 -14.15 -11.76 -14.52
CA GLN A 656 -14.02 -12.69 -13.40
C GLN A 656 -15.23 -12.69 -12.46
N GLY A 657 -15.33 -13.73 -11.62
CA GLY A 657 -16.42 -13.91 -10.65
C GLY A 657 -16.52 -12.80 -9.60
N LYS A 658 -17.52 -11.93 -9.75
CA LYS A 658 -17.81 -10.78 -8.88
C LYS A 658 -18.31 -11.14 -7.47
N THR A 659 -18.57 -12.43 -7.22
CA THR A 659 -19.13 -12.95 -5.96
C THR A 659 -18.06 -13.65 -5.12
N SER A 660 -16.85 -13.07 -5.08
CA SER A 660 -15.66 -13.64 -4.46
C SER A 660 -14.93 -12.61 -3.58
N GLU A 661 -14.16 -13.10 -2.60
CA GLU A 661 -13.32 -12.23 -1.76
C GLU A 661 -12.36 -11.37 -2.58
N SER A 662 -11.73 -11.96 -3.61
CA SER A 662 -10.82 -11.26 -4.52
C SER A 662 -11.48 -10.07 -5.22
N TYR A 663 -12.75 -10.20 -5.63
CA TYR A 663 -13.48 -9.08 -6.21
C TYR A 663 -13.81 -7.99 -5.18
N PHE A 664 -14.24 -8.37 -3.97
CA PHE A 664 -14.53 -7.40 -2.92
C PHE A 664 -13.28 -6.62 -2.51
N ARG A 665 -12.11 -7.29 -2.42
CA ARG A 665 -10.80 -6.66 -2.20
C ARG A 665 -10.37 -5.75 -3.36
N TRP A 666 -10.70 -6.13 -4.59
CA TRP A 666 -10.45 -5.30 -5.78
C TRP A 666 -11.30 -4.01 -5.73
N VAL A 667 -12.61 -4.09 -5.46
CA VAL A 667 -13.47 -2.91 -5.29
C VAL A 667 -13.03 -2.06 -4.09
N TYR A 668 -12.63 -2.69 -2.98
CA TYR A 668 -12.08 -2.00 -1.82
C TYR A 668 -10.84 -1.17 -2.19
N THR A 669 -9.86 -1.81 -2.83
CA THR A 669 -8.59 -1.15 -3.23
C THR A 669 -8.83 -0.07 -4.28
N LEU A 670 -9.79 -0.28 -5.18
CA LEU A 670 -10.19 0.71 -6.19
C LEU A 670 -10.68 2.02 -5.56
N LEU A 671 -11.42 1.94 -4.44
CA LEU A 671 -11.90 3.10 -3.69
C LEU A 671 -10.81 3.81 -2.88
N SER A 672 -9.59 3.25 -2.76
CA SER A 672 -8.45 3.91 -2.09
C SER A 672 -7.53 4.70 -3.03
N ILE A 673 -7.74 4.63 -4.34
CA ILE A 673 -6.92 5.31 -5.38
C ILE A 673 -7.30 6.78 -5.66
N PRO A 674 -8.59 7.20 -5.65
CA PRO A 674 -8.97 8.56 -6.03
C PRO A 674 -8.77 9.57 -4.89
N GLN A 675 -8.21 10.73 -5.21
CA GLN A 675 -8.08 11.86 -4.28
C GLN A 675 -9.35 12.72 -4.22
N GLU A 676 -9.97 12.98 -5.37
CA GLU A 676 -11.16 13.84 -5.46
C GLU A 676 -12.41 13.01 -5.80
N ARG A 677 -12.36 12.20 -6.87
CA ARG A 677 -13.55 11.49 -7.37
C ARG A 677 -13.27 10.23 -8.18
N ILE A 678 -14.27 9.35 -8.22
CA ILE A 678 -14.34 8.16 -9.05
C ILE A 678 -15.64 8.13 -9.88
N ILE A 679 -15.54 7.70 -11.13
CA ILE A 679 -16.65 7.47 -12.04
C ILE A 679 -16.77 5.96 -12.27
N LEU A 680 -17.88 5.40 -11.81
CA LEU A 680 -18.16 3.96 -11.83
C LEU A 680 -19.09 3.60 -13.00
N SER A 681 -18.63 2.82 -13.96
CA SER A 681 -19.47 2.20 -14.99
C SER A 681 -19.88 0.78 -14.56
N ASN A 682 -21.14 0.43 -14.83
CA ASN A 682 -21.69 -0.93 -14.65
C ASN A 682 -21.55 -1.47 -13.21
N ILE A 683 -21.96 -0.67 -12.21
CA ILE A 683 -21.94 -1.04 -10.80
C ILE A 683 -22.78 -2.32 -10.58
N PRO A 684 -22.21 -3.44 -10.09
CA PRO A 684 -22.96 -4.67 -9.91
C PRO A 684 -23.87 -4.59 -8.68
N LYS A 685 -25.17 -4.77 -8.88
CA LYS A 685 -26.16 -4.88 -7.80
C LYS A 685 -26.17 -6.31 -7.23
N ILE A 686 -25.12 -6.67 -6.50
CA ILE A 686 -24.99 -8.02 -5.94
C ILE A 686 -25.94 -8.15 -4.73
N THR A 687 -26.91 -9.05 -4.86
CA THR A 687 -27.87 -9.41 -3.82
C THR A 687 -28.05 -10.94 -3.81
N PRO A 688 -28.76 -11.54 -2.84
CA PRO A 688 -29.10 -12.96 -2.89
C PRO A 688 -29.80 -13.40 -4.19
N PHE A 689 -30.45 -12.48 -4.91
CA PHE A 689 -31.11 -12.75 -6.20
C PHE A 689 -30.15 -12.69 -7.41
N TYR A 690 -28.87 -12.37 -7.23
CA TYR A 690 -27.94 -12.10 -8.34
C TYR A 690 -27.72 -13.28 -9.31
N LYS A 691 -27.92 -14.52 -8.84
CA LYS A 691 -27.75 -15.76 -9.64
C LYS A 691 -29.07 -16.49 -9.94
N VAL A 692 -30.22 -15.85 -9.70
CA VAL A 692 -31.51 -16.55 -9.69
C VAL A 692 -32.00 -16.94 -11.08
N ILE A 693 -32.51 -18.15 -11.21
CA ILE A 693 -33.21 -18.63 -12.40
C ILE A 693 -34.70 -18.76 -12.09
N TRP A 694 -35.55 -18.14 -12.92
CA TRP A 694 -37.00 -18.37 -12.89
C TRP A 694 -37.34 -19.62 -13.71
N ASP A 695 -37.89 -20.64 -13.05
CA ASP A 695 -38.24 -21.93 -13.65
C ASP A 695 -39.74 -22.19 -13.50
N SER A 696 -40.51 -21.86 -14.54
CA SER A 696 -41.97 -22.08 -14.58
C SER A 696 -42.38 -23.51 -14.95
N THR A 697 -41.44 -24.43 -15.23
CA THR A 697 -41.77 -25.75 -15.82
C THR A 697 -42.55 -26.68 -14.89
N GLN A 698 -42.46 -26.50 -13.57
CA GLN A 698 -43.19 -27.29 -12.57
C GLN A 698 -44.54 -26.66 -12.17
N GLY A 699 -44.88 -25.50 -12.74
CA GLY A 699 -46.10 -24.77 -12.42
C GLY A 699 -47.35 -25.45 -12.97
N ARG A 700 -48.38 -25.57 -12.13
CA ARG A 700 -49.70 -26.09 -12.53
C ARG A 700 -50.84 -25.31 -11.89
N LEU A 701 -52.00 -25.31 -12.56
CA LEU A 701 -53.23 -24.80 -11.97
C LEU A 701 -53.66 -25.72 -10.82
N ASP A 702 -53.76 -25.21 -9.60
CA ASP A 702 -54.01 -26.02 -8.39
C ASP A 702 -54.75 -25.20 -7.31
N SER A 703 -55.45 -25.88 -6.41
CA SER A 703 -56.03 -25.23 -5.23
C SER A 703 -54.95 -24.99 -4.17
N VAL A 704 -54.27 -23.84 -4.25
CA VAL A 704 -53.26 -23.45 -3.27
C VAL A 704 -53.91 -23.14 -1.92
N ARG A 705 -53.47 -23.85 -0.88
CA ARG A 705 -53.83 -23.59 0.52
C ARG A 705 -52.55 -23.44 1.34
N PRO A 706 -52.41 -22.37 2.15
CA PRO A 706 -51.28 -22.21 3.06
C PRO A 706 -51.24 -23.31 4.12
N ILE A 707 -50.04 -23.64 4.57
CA ILE A 707 -49.73 -24.59 5.65
C ILE A 707 -48.68 -23.92 6.53
N ASN A 708 -48.66 -24.25 7.83
CA ASN A 708 -47.79 -23.62 8.81
C ASN A 708 -48.18 -22.14 9.08
N LEU A 709 -49.48 -21.91 9.31
CA LEU A 709 -50.07 -20.59 9.53
C LEU A 709 -49.60 -19.88 10.81
N ILE A 710 -49.03 -20.63 11.76
CA ILE A 710 -48.38 -20.10 12.96
C ILE A 710 -46.99 -20.70 12.96
N ALA A 711 -45.94 -19.89 12.84
CA ALA A 711 -44.57 -20.39 12.95
C ALA A 711 -44.19 -20.52 14.42
N PHE A 712 -44.10 -21.76 14.90
CA PHE A 712 -43.55 -22.14 16.19
C PHE A 712 -42.61 -23.34 15.98
N ASP A 713 -41.57 -23.49 16.82
CA ASP A 713 -40.75 -24.70 16.79
C ASP A 713 -41.36 -25.79 17.69
N PRO A 714 -41.84 -26.92 17.14
CA PRO A 714 -42.40 -28.03 17.93
C PRO A 714 -41.37 -28.76 18.80
N ASN A 715 -40.07 -28.56 18.58
CA ASN A 715 -38.99 -29.29 19.25
C ASN A 715 -38.21 -28.48 20.28
N ILE A 716 -38.34 -27.14 20.29
CA ILE A 716 -37.65 -26.23 21.21
C ILE A 716 -37.66 -26.77 22.65
N GLU A 717 -36.50 -26.75 23.31
CA GLU A 717 -36.40 -27.07 24.73
C GLU A 717 -36.84 -25.86 25.53
N VAL A 718 -37.94 -26.02 26.26
CA VAL A 718 -38.48 -25.01 27.18
C VAL A 718 -38.08 -25.41 28.58
N ASP A 719 -37.58 -24.46 29.36
CA ASP A 719 -37.21 -24.67 30.75
C ASP A 719 -38.47 -25.02 31.58
N ASP A 720 -38.40 -26.09 32.38
CA ASP A 720 -39.53 -26.68 33.12
C ASP A 720 -40.13 -25.72 34.18
N GLY A 721 -39.44 -24.61 34.48
CA GLY A 721 -39.95 -23.51 35.30
C GLY A 721 -41.07 -22.66 34.64
N SER A 722 -41.39 -22.90 33.38
CA SER A 722 -42.44 -22.19 32.64
C SER A 722 -43.84 -22.59 33.12
N ILE A 723 -44.50 -21.75 33.91
CA ILE A 723 -45.83 -22.02 34.48
C ILE A 723 -46.88 -22.11 33.36
N LEU A 724 -47.23 -23.33 32.96
CA LEU A 724 -48.35 -23.62 32.06
C LEU A 724 -49.68 -23.51 32.83
N GLU A 725 -50.56 -22.60 32.40
CA GLU A 725 -51.89 -22.39 33.01
C GLU A 725 -52.86 -23.56 32.71
N PHE A 726 -52.56 -24.38 31.70
CA PHE A 726 -53.38 -25.51 31.26
C PHE A 726 -52.57 -26.80 31.05
N SER A 727 -53.19 -27.95 31.31
CA SER A 727 -52.59 -29.28 31.08
C SER A 727 -52.63 -29.64 29.59
N ILE A 728 -51.53 -29.43 28.88
CA ILE A 728 -51.38 -29.70 27.44
C ILE A 728 -50.60 -31.01 27.22
N PRO A 729 -51.06 -31.93 26.36
CA PRO A 729 -50.54 -33.31 26.32
C PRO A 729 -49.13 -33.45 25.72
N ASP A 730 -48.89 -32.87 24.54
CA ASP A 730 -47.65 -33.09 23.77
C ASP A 730 -46.68 -31.90 23.86
N LYS A 731 -45.35 -32.16 23.83
CA LYS A 731 -44.31 -31.10 23.79
C LYS A 731 -44.52 -30.11 22.61
N PRO A 732 -44.76 -30.54 21.36
CA PRO A 732 -45.14 -29.63 20.28
C PRO A 732 -46.34 -28.72 20.59
N LEU A 733 -47.38 -29.25 21.23
CA LEU A 733 -48.59 -28.47 21.55
C LEU A 733 -48.35 -27.49 22.71
N LYS A 734 -47.45 -27.82 23.66
CA LYS A 734 -46.96 -26.88 24.68
C LYS A 734 -46.22 -25.71 24.03
N ASN A 735 -45.32 -25.99 23.10
CA ASN A 735 -44.57 -24.95 22.37
C ASN A 735 -45.50 -24.05 21.54
N LEU A 736 -46.51 -24.62 20.87
CA LEU A 736 -47.56 -23.88 20.18
C LEU A 736 -48.32 -22.93 21.13
N TYR A 737 -48.73 -23.41 22.30
CA TYR A 737 -49.44 -22.59 23.29
C TYR A 737 -48.58 -21.45 23.82
N LEU A 738 -47.31 -21.70 24.15
CA LEU A 738 -46.38 -20.65 24.61
C LEU A 738 -46.18 -19.58 23.54
N CYS A 739 -45.99 -19.98 22.28
CA CYS A 739 -45.94 -19.06 21.14
C CYS A 739 -47.22 -18.21 21.03
N ILE A 740 -48.40 -18.83 21.10
CA ILE A 740 -49.69 -18.12 21.09
C ILE A 740 -49.79 -17.11 22.25
N VAL A 741 -49.41 -17.51 23.46
CA VAL A 741 -49.46 -16.64 24.66
C VAL A 741 -48.52 -15.45 24.51
N ASP A 742 -47.28 -15.63 24.07
CA ASP A 742 -46.35 -14.52 23.89
C ASP A 742 -46.76 -13.59 22.74
N SER A 743 -47.32 -14.10 21.64
CA SER A 743 -47.83 -13.28 20.52
C SER A 743 -49.00 -12.36 20.91
N ILE A 744 -49.80 -12.69 21.94
CA ILE A 744 -50.98 -11.89 22.35
C ILE A 744 -50.74 -11.03 23.61
N LYS A 745 -49.62 -11.26 24.30
CA LYS A 745 -49.30 -10.69 25.63
C LYS A 745 -49.19 -9.17 25.63
N SER A 746 -48.62 -8.58 24.57
CA SER A 746 -48.47 -7.11 24.44
C SER A 746 -49.82 -6.38 24.39
N GLU A 747 -50.82 -7.02 23.77
CA GLU A 747 -52.15 -6.45 23.57
C GLU A 747 -53.06 -6.61 24.80
N GLY A 748 -52.62 -7.34 25.84
CA GLY A 748 -53.39 -7.57 27.06
C GLY A 748 -54.49 -8.64 26.93
N ILE A 749 -54.46 -9.42 25.84
CA ILE A 749 -55.35 -10.55 25.59
C ILE A 749 -54.78 -11.79 26.28
N ASN A 750 -55.64 -12.67 26.80
CA ASN A 750 -55.23 -13.93 27.45
C ASN A 750 -56.02 -15.10 26.88
N VAL A 751 -55.43 -16.29 26.96
CA VAL A 751 -56.14 -17.56 26.79
C VAL A 751 -56.90 -17.86 28.09
N CYS A 752 -58.22 -17.95 28.04
CA CYS A 752 -59.08 -18.25 29.20
C CYS A 752 -59.47 -19.73 29.28
N SER A 753 -59.40 -20.47 28.17
CA SER A 753 -59.65 -21.90 28.15
C SER A 753 -58.92 -22.58 27.00
N TYR A 754 -58.61 -23.87 27.21
CA TYR A 754 -57.95 -24.74 26.26
C TYR A 754 -58.72 -26.06 26.17
N LYS A 755 -58.93 -26.58 24.96
CA LYS A 755 -59.51 -27.91 24.71
C LYS A 755 -58.75 -28.62 23.61
N HIS A 756 -58.26 -29.81 23.95
CA HIS A 756 -57.57 -30.72 23.04
C HIS A 756 -58.55 -31.64 22.30
N HIS A 757 -58.34 -31.82 21.00
CA HIS A 757 -58.97 -32.83 20.17
C HIS A 757 -57.94 -33.40 19.17
N ASN A 758 -58.19 -34.60 18.63
CA ASN A 758 -57.31 -35.21 17.63
C ASN A 758 -57.12 -34.27 16.41
N TYR A 759 -55.88 -33.84 16.17
CA TYR A 759 -55.49 -32.91 15.10
C TYR A 759 -56.14 -31.50 15.18
N GLN A 760 -56.75 -31.13 16.32
CA GLN A 760 -57.44 -29.85 16.49
C GLN A 760 -57.31 -29.31 17.93
N GLU A 761 -56.78 -28.11 18.10
CA GLU A 761 -56.78 -27.39 19.38
C GLU A 761 -57.84 -26.28 19.35
N VAL A 762 -58.54 -26.05 20.47
CA VAL A 762 -59.48 -24.93 20.62
C VAL A 762 -59.05 -24.05 21.79
N TYR A 763 -58.89 -22.75 21.51
CA TYR A 763 -58.51 -21.74 22.49
C TYR A 763 -59.61 -20.68 22.60
N ASP A 764 -60.02 -20.37 23.83
CA ASP A 764 -60.88 -19.22 24.16
C ASP A 764 -59.98 -18.03 24.53
N PHE A 765 -60.16 -16.88 23.87
CA PHE A 765 -59.40 -15.65 24.11
C PHE A 765 -60.29 -14.54 24.68
N LYS A 766 -59.74 -13.72 25.57
CA LYS A 766 -60.41 -12.54 26.12
C LYS A 766 -59.46 -11.38 26.34
N ASP A 767 -59.88 -10.20 25.90
CA ASP A 767 -59.19 -8.93 26.19
C ASP A 767 -59.42 -8.52 27.66
N ARG A 768 -58.40 -7.99 28.34
CA ARG A 768 -58.53 -7.40 29.70
C ARG A 768 -59.05 -5.96 29.68
N ARG A 769 -58.86 -5.24 28.58
CA ARG A 769 -59.19 -3.82 28.43
C ARG A 769 -60.63 -3.65 27.95
N ASN A 770 -61.02 -4.37 26.91
CA ASN A 770 -62.38 -4.42 26.40
C ASN A 770 -63.07 -5.73 26.79
N ARG A 771 -64.41 -5.77 26.85
CA ARG A 771 -65.17 -7.02 27.12
C ARG A 771 -65.16 -8.02 25.96
N SER A 772 -64.25 -7.87 25.00
CA SER A 772 -64.15 -8.66 23.79
C SER A 772 -63.69 -10.09 24.07
N SER A 773 -64.30 -11.07 23.40
CA SER A 773 -63.90 -12.48 23.50
C SER A 773 -64.13 -13.23 22.19
N CYS A 774 -63.30 -14.24 21.93
CA CYS A 774 -63.47 -15.12 20.77
C CYS A 774 -62.98 -16.54 21.07
N SER A 775 -63.32 -17.47 20.18
CA SER A 775 -62.82 -18.85 20.22
C SER A 775 -62.30 -19.23 18.86
N LEU A 776 -61.04 -19.68 18.80
CA LEU A 776 -60.40 -20.15 17.57
C LEU A 776 -60.16 -21.65 17.66
N ARG A 777 -60.45 -22.38 16.57
CA ARG A 777 -60.04 -23.77 16.36
C ARG A 777 -58.87 -23.82 15.38
N LEU A 778 -57.75 -24.37 15.83
CA LEU A 778 -56.54 -24.55 15.06
C LEU A 778 -56.42 -26.02 14.66
N HIS A 779 -56.49 -26.31 13.36
CA HIS A 779 -56.27 -27.65 12.81
C HIS A 779 -54.78 -27.82 12.47
N TYR A 780 -54.19 -28.97 12.79
CA TYR A 780 -52.77 -29.26 12.50
C TYR A 780 -52.57 -30.61 11.81
N ASN A 781 -51.44 -30.76 11.11
CA ASN A 781 -51.04 -32.02 10.46
C ASN A 781 -50.22 -32.93 11.40
N ARG A 782 -49.80 -34.11 10.91
CA ARG A 782 -48.94 -35.05 11.67
C ARG A 782 -47.55 -34.53 12.07
N LYS A 783 -47.15 -33.35 11.58
CA LYS A 783 -45.92 -32.63 11.96
C LYS A 783 -46.22 -31.43 12.87
N TYR A 784 -47.43 -31.35 13.44
CA TYR A 784 -47.94 -30.26 14.28
C TYR A 784 -48.02 -28.88 13.60
N GLN A 785 -47.84 -28.79 12.27
CA GLN A 785 -47.96 -27.52 11.54
C GLN A 785 -49.43 -27.14 11.38
N ILE A 786 -49.79 -25.89 11.71
CA ILE A 786 -51.17 -25.39 11.64
C ILE A 786 -51.61 -25.22 10.17
N THR A 787 -52.65 -25.94 9.77
CA THR A 787 -53.20 -25.95 8.39
C THR A 787 -54.46 -25.10 8.24
N LYS A 788 -55.19 -24.78 9.31
CA LYS A 788 -56.43 -23.99 9.26
C LYS A 788 -56.75 -23.36 10.62
N ILE A 789 -57.22 -22.11 10.61
CA ILE A 789 -57.71 -21.40 11.81
C ILE A 789 -59.16 -20.95 11.60
N GLU A 790 -60.10 -21.62 12.26
CA GLU A 790 -61.54 -21.32 12.20
C GLU A 790 -61.96 -20.47 13.40
N SER A 791 -62.83 -19.47 13.19
CA SER A 791 -63.53 -18.81 14.30
C SER A 791 -64.80 -19.61 14.63
N ILE A 792 -64.98 -19.96 15.91
CA ILE A 792 -66.21 -20.62 16.39
C ILE A 792 -67.23 -19.58 16.86
N ARG A 793 -66.77 -18.58 17.62
CA ARG A 793 -67.56 -17.45 18.15
C ARG A 793 -66.66 -16.24 18.32
N SER A 794 -67.21 -15.03 18.17
CA SER A 794 -66.48 -13.78 18.37
C SER A 794 -67.44 -12.64 18.70
N GLU A 795 -67.17 -11.95 19.81
CA GLU A 795 -67.87 -10.76 20.24
C GLU A 795 -66.83 -9.66 20.54
N PRO A 796 -66.75 -8.58 19.74
CA PRO A 796 -67.39 -8.38 18.43
C PRO A 796 -66.84 -9.34 17.35
N ILE A 797 -67.50 -9.40 16.19
CA ILE A 797 -67.16 -10.33 15.09
C ILE A 797 -65.70 -10.18 14.63
N GLU A 798 -65.18 -8.96 14.62
CA GLU A 798 -63.83 -8.61 14.17
C GLU A 798 -62.71 -9.09 15.11
N PHE A 799 -63.01 -9.32 16.40
CA PHE A 799 -62.00 -9.68 17.41
C PHE A 799 -61.30 -11.01 17.11
N ALA A 800 -62.01 -11.99 16.55
CA ALA A 800 -61.42 -13.23 16.07
C ALA A 800 -60.48 -13.04 14.87
N SER A 801 -60.62 -11.97 14.08
CA SER A 801 -59.61 -11.61 13.08
C SER A 801 -58.38 -11.03 13.76
N VAL A 802 -58.55 -10.04 14.64
CA VAL A 802 -57.43 -9.42 15.38
C VAL A 802 -56.58 -10.47 16.09
N VAL A 803 -57.19 -11.41 16.82
CA VAL A 803 -56.44 -12.48 17.50
C VAL A 803 -55.78 -13.44 16.50
N ARG A 804 -56.45 -13.78 15.39
CA ARG A 804 -55.83 -14.59 14.32
C ARG A 804 -54.60 -13.89 13.75
N ASP A 805 -54.72 -12.61 13.43
CA ASP A 805 -53.66 -11.85 12.77
C ASP A 805 -52.45 -11.68 13.71
N LEU A 806 -52.68 -11.50 15.02
CA LEU A 806 -51.62 -11.53 16.05
C LEU A 806 -50.87 -12.86 16.08
N ILE A 807 -51.57 -14.00 16.18
CA ILE A 807 -50.91 -15.32 16.29
C ILE A 807 -50.28 -15.81 14.97
N THR A 808 -50.76 -15.34 13.80
CA THR A 808 -50.19 -15.72 12.49
C THR A 808 -49.08 -14.79 11.99
N SER A 809 -48.91 -13.60 12.58
CA SER A 809 -47.92 -12.61 12.12
C SER A 809 -46.46 -12.98 12.43
N SER A 810 -46.23 -14.02 13.25
CA SER A 810 -44.93 -14.57 13.58
C SER A 810 -44.43 -15.51 12.48
N ASN A 811 -43.39 -15.09 11.74
CA ASN A 811 -42.59 -15.96 10.88
C ASN A 811 -41.26 -16.27 11.59
N ILE A 812 -41.00 -17.54 11.92
CA ILE A 812 -39.71 -17.99 12.44
C ILE A 812 -38.73 -18.03 11.27
N LEU A 813 -37.62 -17.31 11.41
CA LEU A 813 -36.56 -17.25 10.42
C LEU A 813 -35.27 -17.64 11.16
N GLU A 814 -34.89 -18.90 11.03
CA GLU A 814 -33.85 -19.58 11.80
C GLU A 814 -32.47 -18.95 11.59
N THR A 815 -32.19 -18.49 10.37
CA THR A 815 -30.90 -17.91 9.97
C THR A 815 -31.02 -16.44 9.55
N ASP A 816 -29.94 -15.68 9.72
CA ASP A 816 -29.89 -14.29 9.24
C ASP A 816 -29.99 -14.18 7.71
N PHE A 817 -29.60 -15.25 6.99
CA PHE A 817 -29.82 -15.35 5.55
C PHE A 817 -31.32 -15.40 5.20
N GLN A 818 -32.10 -16.28 5.84
CA GLN A 818 -33.55 -16.34 5.66
C GLN A 818 -34.21 -15.01 6.04
N LYS A 819 -33.76 -14.34 7.11
CA LYS A 819 -34.23 -12.97 7.46
C LYS A 819 -33.97 -11.97 6.34
N GLN A 820 -32.80 -12.01 5.70
CA GLN A 820 -32.47 -11.14 4.57
C GLN A 820 -33.33 -11.46 3.34
N VAL A 821 -33.48 -12.74 2.97
CA VAL A 821 -34.31 -13.18 1.83
C VAL A 821 -35.78 -12.81 2.06
N TYR A 822 -36.34 -13.12 3.22
CA TYR A 822 -37.71 -12.73 3.59
C TYR A 822 -37.92 -11.22 3.54
N ASN A 823 -37.03 -10.41 4.09
CA ASN A 823 -37.17 -8.96 4.07
C ASN A 823 -37.08 -8.38 2.64
N LEU A 824 -36.23 -8.96 1.78
CA LEU A 824 -36.09 -8.55 0.38
C LEU A 824 -37.35 -8.94 -0.43
N LEU A 825 -37.83 -10.18 -0.28
CA LEU A 825 -39.10 -10.65 -0.84
C LEU A 825 -40.26 -9.76 -0.38
N LYS A 826 -40.43 -9.58 0.92
CA LYS A 826 -41.50 -8.76 1.52
C LYS A 826 -41.47 -7.33 0.98
N LYS A 827 -40.29 -6.71 0.85
CA LYS A 827 -40.15 -5.36 0.27
C LYS A 827 -40.64 -5.31 -1.19
N LYS A 828 -40.23 -6.28 -2.02
CA LYS A 828 -40.60 -6.36 -3.45
C LYS A 828 -42.08 -6.72 -3.67
N LEU A 829 -42.59 -7.66 -2.90
CA LEU A 829 -43.98 -8.16 -2.97
C LEU A 829 -45.00 -7.16 -2.42
N ASN A 830 -44.71 -6.50 -1.29
CA ASN A 830 -45.60 -5.50 -0.70
C ASN A 830 -45.85 -4.29 -1.63
N ALA A 831 -44.87 -3.91 -2.46
CA ALA A 831 -45.03 -2.85 -3.45
C ALA A 831 -46.18 -3.13 -4.45
N ASN A 832 -46.51 -4.41 -4.65
CA ASN A 832 -47.58 -4.89 -5.52
C ASN A 832 -48.78 -5.45 -4.72
N LYS A 833 -48.89 -5.14 -3.41
CA LYS A 833 -49.91 -5.64 -2.46
C LYS A 833 -49.95 -7.17 -2.31
N ILE A 834 -48.87 -7.88 -2.68
CA ILE A 834 -48.79 -9.34 -2.56
C ILE A 834 -48.37 -9.68 -1.13
N LEU A 835 -49.19 -10.45 -0.42
CA LEU A 835 -48.94 -10.85 0.97
C LEU A 835 -48.28 -12.23 1.02
N ILE A 836 -47.33 -12.40 1.95
CA ILE A 836 -46.80 -13.71 2.34
C ILE A 836 -47.70 -14.24 3.47
N GLU A 837 -48.47 -15.30 3.20
CA GLU A 837 -49.38 -15.91 4.19
C GLU A 837 -48.69 -16.92 5.12
N SER A 838 -47.67 -17.63 4.64
CA SER A 838 -46.91 -18.62 5.42
C SER A 838 -45.64 -19.08 4.69
N ILE A 839 -44.72 -19.72 5.42
CA ILE A 839 -43.46 -20.26 4.92
C ILE A 839 -43.28 -21.70 5.43
N GLU A 840 -42.90 -22.62 4.54
CA GLU A 840 -42.35 -23.95 4.89
C GLU A 840 -40.83 -23.92 4.72
N HIS A 841 -40.09 -24.16 5.82
CA HIS A 841 -38.62 -24.24 5.79
C HIS A 841 -38.17 -25.69 5.55
N HIS A 842 -37.14 -25.84 4.70
CA HIS A 842 -36.46 -27.10 4.42
C HIS A 842 -34.96 -26.83 4.19
N ASN A 843 -34.13 -27.88 4.24
CA ASN A 843 -32.71 -27.73 3.92
C ASN A 843 -32.54 -27.25 2.46
N PHE A 844 -31.83 -26.13 2.28
CA PHE A 844 -31.51 -25.50 0.98
C PHE A 844 -32.71 -25.03 0.14
N GLN A 845 -33.94 -25.04 0.68
CA GLN A 845 -35.12 -24.51 0.01
C GLN A 845 -36.18 -24.01 0.99
N GLU A 846 -36.96 -23.03 0.58
CA GLU A 846 -38.15 -22.56 1.28
C GLU A 846 -39.35 -22.56 0.35
N ILE A 847 -40.55 -22.74 0.91
CA ILE A 847 -41.79 -22.63 0.13
C ILE A 847 -42.67 -21.55 0.72
N TYR A 848 -42.86 -20.49 -0.06
CA TYR A 848 -43.66 -19.33 0.26
C TYR A 848 -45.09 -19.50 -0.27
N TYR A 849 -46.08 -19.20 0.55
CA TYR A 849 -47.47 -19.05 0.13
C TYR A 849 -47.78 -17.57 -0.03
N LEU A 850 -48.08 -17.16 -1.26
CA LEU A 850 -48.33 -15.78 -1.64
C LEU A 850 -49.79 -15.58 -2.02
N LYS A 851 -50.34 -14.39 -1.74
CA LYS A 851 -51.74 -14.05 -2.00
C LYS A 851 -51.91 -12.64 -2.53
N LEU A 852 -52.81 -12.50 -3.50
CA LEU A 852 -53.18 -11.24 -4.15
C LEU A 852 -54.66 -11.29 -4.54
N GLU A 853 -55.50 -10.42 -3.94
CA GLU A 853 -56.91 -10.20 -4.33
C GLU A 853 -57.80 -11.48 -4.43
N GLY A 854 -57.40 -12.56 -3.73
CA GLY A 854 -58.09 -13.87 -3.76
C GLY A 854 -57.44 -14.92 -4.66
N GLU A 855 -56.47 -14.53 -5.48
CA GLU A 855 -55.53 -15.46 -6.11
C GLU A 855 -54.42 -15.88 -5.13
N ASN A 856 -54.02 -17.15 -5.18
CA ASN A 856 -52.98 -17.74 -4.33
C ASN A 856 -51.89 -18.43 -5.18
N LEU A 857 -50.63 -18.36 -4.74
CA LEU A 857 -49.46 -18.96 -5.37
C LEU A 857 -48.59 -19.70 -4.33
N LYS A 858 -48.22 -20.94 -4.63
CA LYS A 858 -47.19 -21.71 -3.90
C LYS A 858 -45.87 -21.60 -4.65
N LEU A 859 -44.88 -20.91 -4.07
CA LEU A 859 -43.61 -20.57 -4.69
C LEU A 859 -42.44 -21.24 -3.94
N ARG A 860 -41.69 -22.14 -4.60
CA ARG A 860 -40.44 -22.69 -4.06
C ARG A 860 -39.28 -21.75 -4.38
N ILE A 861 -38.42 -21.52 -3.41
CA ILE A 861 -37.19 -20.74 -3.51
C ILE A 861 -36.04 -21.65 -3.05
N ASN A 862 -35.09 -21.93 -3.92
CA ASN A 862 -33.92 -22.77 -3.62
C ASN A 862 -32.69 -21.88 -3.47
N TYR A 863 -31.79 -22.23 -2.56
CA TYR A 863 -30.56 -21.47 -2.30
C TYR A 863 -29.33 -22.37 -2.14
N ASP A 864 -28.16 -21.84 -2.46
CA ASP A 864 -26.87 -22.52 -2.31
C ASP A 864 -26.22 -22.25 -0.93
N GLY A 865 -25.08 -22.91 -0.68
CA GLY A 865 -24.30 -22.73 0.55
C GLY A 865 -23.61 -21.36 0.68
N ASP A 866 -23.51 -20.60 -0.42
CA ASP A 866 -22.94 -19.24 -0.45
C ASP A 866 -24.02 -18.16 -0.21
N GLY A 867 -25.28 -18.56 0.00
CA GLY A 867 -26.41 -17.67 0.23
C GLY A 867 -26.91 -16.97 -1.04
N PHE A 868 -26.79 -17.58 -2.22
CA PHE A 868 -27.55 -17.13 -3.39
C PHE A 868 -28.83 -17.93 -3.53
N ILE A 869 -29.90 -17.24 -3.89
CA ILE A 869 -31.10 -17.88 -4.44
C ILE A 869 -30.74 -18.34 -5.85
N THR A 870 -30.74 -19.66 -6.06
CA THR A 870 -30.34 -20.29 -7.32
C THR A 870 -31.53 -20.48 -8.25
N ARG A 871 -32.71 -20.79 -7.71
CA ARG A 871 -33.91 -21.05 -8.51
C ARG A 871 -35.20 -20.69 -7.78
N ILE A 872 -36.10 -20.00 -8.46
CA ILE A 872 -37.47 -19.75 -8.03
C ILE A 872 -38.43 -20.51 -8.96
N THR A 873 -39.34 -21.27 -8.38
CA THR A 873 -40.23 -22.20 -9.10
C THR A 873 -41.66 -22.11 -8.56
N PRO A 874 -42.64 -21.59 -9.33
CA PRO A 874 -44.05 -21.76 -9.00
C PRO A 874 -44.41 -23.25 -9.02
N LEU A 875 -45.00 -23.77 -7.94
CA LEU A 875 -45.42 -25.18 -7.81
C LEU A 875 -46.92 -25.40 -8.04
N GLY A 876 -47.71 -24.38 -7.75
CA GLY A 876 -49.17 -24.43 -7.86
C GLY A 876 -49.74 -23.03 -7.73
N TYR A 877 -50.78 -22.71 -8.50
CA TYR A 877 -51.42 -21.40 -8.50
C TYR A 877 -52.89 -21.48 -8.90
N THR A 878 -53.70 -20.55 -8.39
CA THR A 878 -55.12 -20.44 -8.77
C THR A 878 -55.32 -19.83 -10.15
N SER A 879 -54.34 -19.09 -10.65
CA SER A 879 -54.38 -18.30 -11.89
C SER A 879 -52.96 -18.05 -12.39
N ILE A 880 -52.76 -17.94 -13.70
CA ILE A 880 -51.45 -17.59 -14.26
C ILE A 880 -51.07 -16.12 -13.98
N LYS A 881 -52.05 -15.26 -13.68
CA LYS A 881 -51.84 -13.82 -13.46
C LYS A 881 -50.97 -13.55 -12.24
N ILE A 882 -51.29 -14.13 -11.07
CA ILE A 882 -50.43 -14.02 -9.87
C ILE A 882 -48.99 -14.52 -10.12
N VAL A 883 -48.78 -15.50 -11.01
CA VAL A 883 -47.43 -15.98 -11.38
C VAL A 883 -46.63 -14.89 -12.10
N GLU A 884 -47.24 -14.25 -13.11
CA GLU A 884 -46.61 -13.16 -13.87
C GLU A 884 -46.41 -11.90 -13.01
N ILE A 885 -47.40 -11.54 -12.19
CA ILE A 885 -47.33 -10.39 -11.28
C ILE A 885 -46.23 -10.60 -10.23
N VAL A 886 -46.10 -11.80 -9.66
CA VAL A 886 -45.00 -12.13 -8.72
C VAL A 886 -43.65 -12.10 -9.43
N ARG A 887 -43.54 -12.62 -10.66
CA ARG A 887 -42.28 -12.56 -11.43
C ARG A 887 -41.83 -11.11 -11.68
N LEU A 888 -42.75 -10.26 -12.13
CA LEU A 888 -42.51 -8.83 -12.35
C LEU A 888 -42.18 -8.09 -11.04
N ALA A 889 -42.90 -8.38 -9.96
CA ALA A 889 -42.64 -7.80 -8.63
C ALA A 889 -41.24 -8.18 -8.10
N LEU A 890 -40.75 -9.37 -8.44
CA LEU A 890 -39.39 -9.82 -8.08
C LEU A 890 -38.30 -9.29 -9.02
N GLU A 891 -38.66 -8.60 -10.12
CA GLU A 891 -37.77 -8.09 -11.17
C GLU A 891 -37.06 -9.22 -11.97
N LEU A 892 -37.80 -10.30 -12.32
CA LEU A 892 -37.31 -11.53 -12.97
C LEU A 892 -37.99 -11.86 -14.32
#